data_AF-A0A059Y3B4-F1
#
_entry.id   AF-A0A059Y3B4-F1
#
_cell.length_a   1.000
_cell.length_b   1.000
_cell.length_c   1.000
_cell.angle_alpha   90.00
_cell.angle_beta   90.00
_cell.angle_gamma   90.00
#
_symmetry.space_group_name_H-M   'P 1'
#
loop_
_entity.id
_entity.type
_entity.pdbx_description
1 polymer ?
#
loop_
_entity_poly.entity_id
_entity_poly.type
_entity_poly.pdbx_seq_one_letter_code
_entity_poly.pdbx_strand_id
1 'polypeptide(L)'
;MPTKRNKLFLYLGTSAVGLATPLVAARCQNEEYQELDYKKWTNVLDGKPESLWNLELESKGYESGESKVQNDLIAQGILRAPAPGNRPAVSEYSFDGSVSYGSWQSSALESAQGILIRKEALFSPIVIKTIQGQFVNARPSVWRYKLELGSKVIVTDNNGKTHEFDNDLVNEFPAADSETVNHKGKSIATFKNPIYQATSTDAKSINSKQFQEVLKKAKKLQFEVVKGQKWINNKGEATKYEVVAKDFYYSWLRTTGRNVEQREKLLSESTDSQYKNGQKSDEIDKFINQKWLTPNSNFFTKSSKYSNEYVYQFLSIDSSKFYKEELFIEGDKLTFNPLTEGKQGSFDLLFEHIATSQDFSAAPSQLLEEHDQDPDKVPVKPLRPQVEKTTTDEYRKILNGTKGSLASKIGLYWYGFHEDDVLTAGRYYYAGWNPSNREETYKLNPHYRKENPKDPIAKWKESRRIKEYRTWYQGDSLNENIFKTAVKNDFLRGKLAFAPQSLLDKKDLDLFSNRQRDYGASFIRENNPTTSPYQFLTSYIPYSQKHTNETKFNFNEHFAKLAFGASLKEIREGGKPTNLKDKLGGTAVAFRTLINSAINWEYLAKYISNDKKTAWVSLIAPNTAIQASDQNGKIVQPAEFADKFNEQFFVDAQGNKVATVTPKENKDKSTVQSDAERFKSAKFKEIQAEVKKILDKYYKDNNLNADKDKVEWTLINRNVGSFNPPLLEQLVRWIPDLYMALDPRLSATYKKFDAREEWVSAIASHTSYANFASIRYDTNNIGAGYDGLGLSSLRVILVLINSDAELQNSLRKSFPQLVKVADEFVKFMNDSKNQFKWSVDFKHWKDVESKYWDDLNDDPSVYKWNESEKKLERNADTSTKWTHLSAASAEFFVKYANSLPLEDNIALSNELSNYYGRVPEPAFLINKDQFIISFLSPSLSRPYTGTDALWFADFVIRDNK
;
A
#
# COMPACT_ATOMS: atom_id res chain seq x y z
N MET A 1 -3.00 17.53 -5.05
CA MET A 1 -3.09 16.08 -4.67
C MET A 1 -3.93 15.26 -5.66
N PRO A 2 -3.83 13.91 -5.71
CA PRO A 2 -4.77 13.10 -6.45
C PRO A 2 -6.07 13.11 -5.69
N THR A 3 -7.15 13.48 -6.37
CA THR A 3 -8.50 13.29 -5.83
C THR A 3 -8.68 11.83 -5.41
N LYS A 4 -9.58 11.54 -4.46
CA LYS A 4 -9.95 10.16 -4.07
C LYS A 4 -10.17 9.24 -5.27
N ARG A 5 -10.75 9.77 -6.35
CA ARG A 5 -10.92 9.09 -7.65
C ARG A 5 -9.59 8.57 -8.23
N ASN A 6 -8.53 9.36 -8.22
CA ASN A 6 -7.23 8.98 -8.78
C ASN A 6 -6.53 7.92 -7.91
N LYS A 7 -6.63 8.02 -6.58
CA LYS A 7 -6.11 6.99 -5.65
C LYS A 7 -6.85 5.65 -5.83
N LEU A 8 -8.17 5.71 -6.03
CA LEU A 8 -8.98 4.55 -6.36
C LEU A 8 -8.55 3.91 -7.68
N PHE A 9 -8.24 4.69 -8.73
CA PHE A 9 -7.74 4.13 -9.99
C PHE A 9 -6.37 3.44 -9.86
N LEU A 10 -5.44 4.00 -9.08
CA LEU A 10 -4.12 3.42 -8.80
C LEU A 10 -4.21 2.12 -7.99
N TYR A 11 -5.04 2.12 -6.93
CA TYR A 11 -5.25 0.94 -6.09
C TYR A 11 -5.86 -0.23 -6.86
N LEU A 12 -6.81 0.04 -7.76
CA LEU A 12 -7.48 -1.01 -8.54
C LEU A 12 -6.65 -1.58 -9.68
N GLY A 13 -5.62 -0.87 -10.14
CA GLY A 13 -4.64 -1.41 -11.10
C GLY A 13 -3.63 -2.34 -10.45
N THR A 14 -3.32 -2.11 -9.16
CA THR A 14 -2.30 -2.84 -8.39
C THR A 14 -2.88 -4.07 -7.66
N SER A 15 -4.15 -4.03 -7.26
CA SER A 15 -4.84 -5.15 -6.60
C SER A 15 -5.11 -6.38 -7.48
N ALA A 16 -4.75 -6.35 -8.77
CA ALA A 16 -4.87 -7.51 -9.66
C ALA A 16 -3.77 -8.57 -9.45
N VAL A 17 -2.66 -8.23 -8.76
CA VAL A 17 -1.48 -9.13 -8.68
C VAL A 17 -0.96 -9.38 -7.26
N GLY A 18 -1.31 -8.57 -6.27
CA GLY A 18 -0.83 -8.74 -4.88
C GLY A 18 -1.96 -8.93 -3.88
N LEU A 19 -1.92 -10.03 -3.13
CA LEU A 19 -2.78 -10.35 -1.96
C LEU A 19 -4.19 -10.88 -2.26
N ALA A 20 -4.29 -11.92 -3.09
CA ALA A 20 -5.32 -12.92 -2.87
C ALA A 20 -4.79 -13.94 -1.85
N THR A 21 -4.96 -13.70 -0.55
CA THR A 21 -4.78 -14.75 0.48
C THR A 21 -6.01 -15.67 0.43
N PRO A 22 -5.89 -16.90 -0.10
CA PRO A 22 -7.02 -17.80 -0.25
C PRO A 22 -7.35 -18.44 1.09
N LEU A 23 -8.63 -18.78 1.23
CA LEU A 23 -9.25 -19.24 2.46
C LEU A 23 -9.24 -20.75 2.59
N VAL A 24 -8.09 -21.40 2.79
CA VAL A 24 -8.09 -22.82 3.15
C VAL A 24 -6.80 -23.22 3.88
N ALA A 25 -6.94 -23.82 5.06
CA ALA A 25 -5.99 -24.81 5.58
C ALA A 25 -6.74 -25.90 6.34
N ALA A 26 -6.33 -27.14 6.13
CA ALA A 26 -6.94 -28.38 6.61
C ALA A 26 -7.16 -28.43 8.13
N ARG A 27 -8.16 -29.21 8.59
CA ARG A 27 -8.13 -29.77 9.95
C ARG A 27 -7.04 -30.85 9.95
N CYS A 28 -5.86 -30.56 10.49
CA CYS A 28 -4.88 -31.60 10.79
C CYS A 28 -5.40 -32.39 12.01
N GLN A 29 -6.02 -33.55 11.78
CA GLN A 29 -6.42 -34.49 12.83
C GLN A 29 -5.46 -35.67 13.00
N ASN A 30 -4.30 -35.68 12.34
CA ASN A 30 -3.28 -36.69 12.58
C ASN A 30 -2.22 -36.20 13.59
N GLU A 31 -2.00 -37.02 14.62
CA GLU A 31 -0.93 -36.87 15.62
C GLU A 31 0.48 -37.01 15.00
N GLU A 32 0.59 -37.56 13.80
CA GLU A 32 1.84 -37.61 13.03
C GLU A 32 2.01 -36.37 12.14
N TYR A 33 2.36 -35.25 12.76
CA TYR A 33 3.02 -34.16 12.04
C TYR A 33 4.42 -34.67 11.63
N GLN A 34 4.65 -34.96 10.35
CA GLN A 34 6.00 -35.14 9.84
C GLN A 34 6.67 -33.76 9.76
N GLU A 35 7.18 -33.32 10.90
CA GLU A 35 7.99 -32.12 11.07
C GLU A 35 8.99 -31.98 9.92
N LEU A 36 9.07 -30.77 9.37
CA LEU A 36 10.12 -30.36 8.45
C LEU A 36 11.48 -30.38 9.18
N ASP A 37 12.01 -31.58 9.30
CA ASP A 37 13.41 -31.94 9.44
C ASP A 37 14.18 -31.36 10.62
N TYR A 38 13.77 -31.71 11.85
CA TYR A 38 14.58 -31.47 13.06
C TYR A 38 16.05 -31.90 12.89
N LYS A 39 16.33 -33.03 12.20
CA LYS A 39 17.70 -33.48 11.89
C LYS A 39 18.50 -32.43 11.08
N LYS A 40 17.88 -31.80 10.08
CA LYS A 40 18.49 -30.78 9.21
C LYS A 40 18.82 -29.50 9.96
N TRP A 41 17.95 -29.09 10.88
CA TRP A 41 18.07 -27.80 11.58
C TRP A 41 18.73 -27.91 12.95
N THR A 42 19.11 -29.11 13.41
CA THR A 42 19.74 -29.36 14.72
C THR A 42 20.85 -28.37 15.06
N ASN A 43 21.75 -28.04 14.12
CA ASN A 43 22.82 -27.07 14.39
C ASN A 43 22.33 -25.65 14.71
N VAL A 44 21.23 -25.20 14.09
CA VAL A 44 20.56 -23.91 14.40
C VAL A 44 19.81 -24.03 15.72
N LEU A 45 19.12 -25.15 15.93
CA LEU A 45 18.31 -25.39 17.13
C LEU A 45 19.18 -25.62 18.38
N ASP A 46 20.43 -26.05 18.22
CA ASP A 46 21.39 -26.34 19.30
C ASP A 46 22.28 -25.13 19.68
N GLY A 47 22.04 -23.95 19.09
CA GLY A 47 22.71 -22.69 19.50
C GLY A 47 24.21 -22.62 19.21
N LYS A 48 24.74 -23.43 18.27
CA LYS A 48 26.16 -23.33 17.86
C LYS A 48 26.38 -22.08 16.97
N PRO A 49 27.31 -21.16 17.30
CA PRO A 49 27.48 -19.93 16.54
C PRO A 49 28.26 -20.11 15.21
N GLU A 50 27.58 -19.66 14.15
CA GLU A 50 27.97 -18.96 12.91
C GLU A 50 29.19 -19.35 12.05
N SER A 51 28.95 -19.49 10.74
CA SER A 51 29.92 -18.96 9.76
C SER A 51 29.39 -17.85 8.84
N LEU A 52 28.08 -17.69 8.63
CA LEU A 52 27.34 -16.48 8.18
C LEU A 52 25.84 -16.83 8.11
N TRP A 53 25.20 -16.85 9.28
CA TRP A 53 23.81 -17.29 9.58
C TRP A 53 23.28 -18.59 8.92
N ASN A 54 24.21 -19.48 8.59
CA ASN A 54 24.07 -20.87 8.10
C ASN A 54 23.61 -21.03 6.63
N LEU A 55 24.34 -20.39 5.71
CA LEU A 55 24.33 -20.60 4.25
C LEU A 55 24.28 -22.07 3.82
N GLU A 56 24.95 -22.98 4.55
CA GLU A 56 24.95 -24.42 4.24
C GLU A 56 23.53 -25.01 4.32
N LEU A 57 22.71 -24.55 5.25
CA LEU A 57 21.34 -25.05 5.40
C LEU A 57 20.43 -24.57 4.27
N GLU A 58 20.69 -23.37 3.75
CA GLU A 58 20.04 -22.88 2.55
C GLU A 58 20.50 -23.62 1.29
N SER A 59 21.70 -24.20 1.30
CA SER A 59 22.22 -24.96 0.16
C SER A 59 21.70 -26.40 0.10
N LYS A 60 21.17 -26.98 1.19
CA LYS A 60 20.70 -28.38 1.20
C LYS A 60 19.23 -28.50 0.81
N GLY A 61 18.92 -29.23 -0.27
CA GLY A 61 17.56 -29.66 -0.64
C GLY A 61 16.94 -30.69 0.32
N TYR A 62 15.80 -31.29 -0.05
CA TYR A 62 15.35 -32.56 0.56
C TYR A 62 16.03 -33.73 -0.15
N GLU A 63 16.30 -34.83 0.55
CA GLU A 63 16.82 -36.03 -0.13
C GLU A 63 15.77 -36.54 -1.13
N SER A 64 16.21 -37.07 -2.29
CA SER A 64 15.34 -37.41 -3.42
C SER A 64 14.25 -38.46 -3.12
N GLY A 65 14.34 -39.17 -2.00
CA GLY A 65 13.31 -40.07 -1.49
C GLY A 65 12.27 -39.42 -0.56
N GLU A 66 12.47 -38.18 -0.13
CA GLU A 66 11.70 -37.50 0.92
C GLU A 66 10.66 -36.51 0.39
N SER A 67 10.73 -36.17 -0.90
CA SER A 67 9.81 -35.26 -1.59
C SER A 67 9.13 -35.94 -2.77
N LYS A 68 7.84 -35.65 -2.96
CA LYS A 68 7.08 -35.99 -4.17
C LYS A 68 7.19 -34.94 -5.27
N VAL A 69 7.76 -33.78 -4.95
CA VAL A 69 8.03 -32.68 -5.88
C VAL A 69 9.39 -32.89 -6.54
N GLN A 70 9.41 -33.01 -7.87
CA GLN A 70 10.63 -33.06 -8.69
C GLN A 70 11.22 -31.65 -8.87
N ASN A 71 12.41 -31.54 -9.48
CA ASN A 71 13.15 -30.26 -9.61
C ASN A 71 13.57 -29.90 -11.05
N ASP A 72 12.78 -30.31 -12.04
CA ASP A 72 13.09 -30.19 -13.48
C ASP A 72 13.57 -28.79 -13.92
N LEU A 73 12.74 -27.75 -13.81
CA LEU A 73 13.10 -26.40 -14.26
C LEU A 73 14.01 -25.66 -13.27
N ILE A 74 13.82 -25.89 -11.98
CA ILE A 74 14.61 -25.21 -10.93
C ILE A 74 16.08 -25.61 -11.00
N ALA A 75 16.39 -26.88 -11.28
CA ALA A 75 17.76 -27.35 -11.47
C ALA A 75 18.47 -26.66 -12.66
N GLN A 76 17.71 -26.15 -13.63
CA GLN A 76 18.24 -25.42 -14.79
C GLN A 76 18.44 -23.92 -14.50
N GLY A 77 17.99 -23.44 -13.34
CA GLY A 77 17.96 -22.03 -12.99
C GLY A 77 16.69 -21.29 -13.43
N ILE A 78 15.61 -22.01 -13.75
CA ILE A 78 14.37 -21.45 -14.26
C ILE A 78 13.30 -21.46 -13.16
N LEU A 79 12.91 -20.28 -12.68
CA LEU A 79 11.82 -20.08 -11.73
C LEU A 79 10.50 -19.83 -12.47
N ARG A 80 9.62 -20.84 -12.54
CA ARG A 80 8.30 -20.71 -13.19
C ARG A 80 7.17 -20.64 -12.16
N ALA A 81 6.32 -19.62 -12.26
CA ALA A 81 5.22 -19.36 -11.34
C ALA A 81 3.87 -19.24 -12.09
N PRO A 82 2.78 -19.81 -11.56
CA PRO A 82 1.44 -19.67 -12.16
C PRO A 82 0.78 -18.34 -11.75
N ALA A 83 0.03 -17.73 -12.67
CA ALA A 83 -0.80 -16.55 -12.45
C ALA A 83 -2.26 -16.83 -12.89
N PRO A 84 -3.26 -16.68 -12.00
CA PRO A 84 -4.65 -16.81 -12.41
C PRO A 84 -5.06 -15.69 -13.36
N GLY A 85 -6.02 -15.97 -14.24
CA GLY A 85 -6.55 -14.99 -15.20
C GLY A 85 -5.68 -14.77 -16.44
N ASN A 86 -5.94 -13.66 -17.13
CA ASN A 86 -5.24 -13.27 -18.35
C ASN A 86 -3.95 -12.51 -18.06
N ARG A 87 -3.02 -12.53 -19.03
CA ARG A 87 -1.95 -11.54 -19.08
C ARG A 87 -2.58 -10.14 -19.04
N PRO A 88 -2.14 -9.24 -18.14
CA PRO A 88 -2.57 -7.85 -18.19
C PRO A 88 -2.35 -7.26 -19.58
N ALA A 89 -3.28 -6.44 -20.06
CA ALA A 89 -3.10 -5.72 -21.31
C ALA A 89 -1.86 -4.81 -21.19
N VAL A 90 -0.92 -4.95 -22.14
CA VAL A 90 0.22 -4.05 -22.22
C VAL A 90 -0.29 -2.67 -22.65
N SER A 91 0.11 -1.65 -21.91
CA SER A 91 -0.16 -0.24 -22.19
C SER A 91 1.14 0.57 -22.14
N GLU A 92 1.08 1.83 -22.54
CA GLU A 92 2.23 2.73 -22.40
C GLU A 92 2.84 2.69 -20.99
N TYR A 93 4.17 2.75 -20.92
CA TYR A 93 4.98 2.66 -19.70
C TYR A 93 4.86 1.38 -18.89
N SER A 94 4.16 0.35 -19.40
CA SER A 94 4.03 -0.93 -18.69
C SER A 94 5.36 -1.61 -18.43
N PHE A 95 6.44 -1.24 -19.14
CA PHE A 95 7.79 -1.78 -18.97
C PHE A 95 8.81 -0.72 -18.53
N ASP A 96 8.40 0.55 -18.45
CA ASP A 96 9.27 1.66 -18.11
C ASP A 96 8.99 2.15 -16.68
N GLY A 97 9.87 1.73 -15.77
CA GLY A 97 9.80 2.15 -14.37
C GLY A 97 10.03 3.64 -14.14
N SER A 98 10.62 4.37 -15.09
CA SER A 98 11.11 5.73 -14.86
C SER A 98 10.04 6.81 -14.72
N VAL A 99 8.77 6.48 -15.00
CA VAL A 99 7.60 7.33 -14.74
C VAL A 99 6.80 6.89 -13.51
N SER A 100 7.22 5.81 -12.87
CA SER A 100 6.55 5.20 -11.73
C SER A 100 6.94 5.89 -10.43
N TYR A 101 6.11 5.73 -9.40
CA TYR A 101 6.33 6.32 -8.09
C TYR A 101 5.62 5.53 -7.00
N GLY A 102 5.99 5.82 -5.75
CA GLY A 102 5.47 5.11 -4.59
C GLY A 102 6.08 3.72 -4.43
N SER A 103 5.47 2.88 -3.61
CA SER A 103 6.11 1.64 -3.20
C SER A 103 6.23 0.60 -4.32
N TRP A 104 7.21 -0.28 -4.21
CA TRP A 104 7.26 -1.53 -4.99
C TRP A 104 5.99 -2.36 -4.84
N GLN A 105 5.57 -3.00 -5.93
CA GLN A 105 4.36 -3.81 -6.10
C GLN A 105 4.66 -5.33 -6.11
N SER A 106 5.93 -5.73 -5.93
CA SER A 106 6.38 -7.13 -6.03
C SER A 106 6.07 -7.75 -7.39
N SER A 107 6.23 -6.97 -8.46
CA SER A 107 6.02 -7.45 -9.83
C SER A 107 7.34 -7.92 -10.45
N ALA A 108 7.23 -8.80 -11.44
CA ALA A 108 8.40 -9.34 -12.13
C ALA A 108 9.26 -8.26 -12.80
N LEU A 109 8.58 -7.28 -13.35
CA LEU A 109 9.16 -6.15 -14.04
C LEU A 109 10.07 -5.30 -13.16
N GLU A 110 9.78 -5.19 -11.86
CA GLU A 110 10.58 -4.35 -10.96
C GLU A 110 12.04 -4.80 -10.93
N SER A 111 12.29 -6.09 -11.10
CA SER A 111 13.66 -6.65 -11.19
C SER A 111 14.43 -6.22 -12.46
N ALA A 112 13.77 -5.60 -13.44
CA ALA A 112 14.36 -5.01 -14.63
C ALA A 112 14.70 -3.51 -14.48
N GLN A 113 14.16 -2.86 -13.46
CA GLN A 113 14.37 -1.42 -13.27
C GLN A 113 15.80 -1.14 -12.76
N GLY A 114 16.37 0.00 -13.20
CA GLY A 114 17.63 0.49 -12.67
C GLY A 114 17.41 1.29 -11.39
N ILE A 115 17.92 0.79 -10.26
CA ILE A 115 17.70 1.40 -8.93
C ILE A 115 19.03 1.61 -8.21
N LEU A 116 19.15 2.64 -7.37
CA LEU A 116 20.38 2.94 -6.62
C LEU A 116 20.63 1.92 -5.51
N ILE A 117 19.59 1.68 -4.72
CA ILE A 117 19.60 0.84 -3.53
C ILE A 117 18.27 0.10 -3.42
N ARG A 118 18.27 -1.00 -2.69
CA ARG A 118 17.04 -1.69 -2.27
C ARG A 118 17.25 -2.37 -0.94
N LYS A 119 16.15 -2.87 -0.36
CA LYS A 119 16.23 -3.93 0.64
C LYS A 119 16.36 -5.30 -0.04
N GLU A 120 17.43 -6.00 0.27
CA GLU A 120 17.63 -7.40 -0.09
C GLU A 120 17.21 -8.29 1.06
N ALA A 121 16.25 -9.18 0.82
CA ALA A 121 15.88 -10.20 1.78
C ALA A 121 16.75 -11.45 1.62
N LEU A 122 17.12 -12.05 2.75
CA LEU A 122 18.06 -13.13 2.88
C LEU A 122 17.44 -14.23 3.76
N PHE A 123 17.73 -15.48 3.37
CA PHE A 123 17.40 -16.71 4.09
C PHE A 123 15.90 -17.01 4.23
N SER A 124 15.52 -18.27 4.09
CA SER A 124 14.14 -18.71 4.35
C SER A 124 13.86 -18.73 5.85
N PRO A 125 12.64 -18.33 6.28
CA PRO A 125 12.25 -18.49 7.67
C PRO A 125 12.16 -19.99 8.01
N ILE A 126 12.47 -20.34 9.26
CA ILE A 126 12.26 -21.67 9.83
C ILE A 126 11.18 -21.53 10.90
N VAL A 127 10.06 -22.21 10.66
CA VAL A 127 8.93 -22.25 11.58
C VAL A 127 8.81 -23.67 12.12
N ILE A 128 8.66 -23.80 13.43
CA ILE A 128 8.45 -25.09 14.11
C ILE A 128 7.12 -25.05 14.85
N LYS A 129 6.54 -26.23 15.06
CA LYS A 129 5.34 -26.40 15.88
C LYS A 129 5.74 -26.96 17.23
N THR A 130 5.44 -26.26 18.31
CA THR A 130 5.75 -26.67 19.69
C THR A 130 4.96 -27.91 20.10
N ILE A 131 5.34 -28.53 21.23
CA ILE A 131 4.61 -29.66 21.83
C ILE A 131 3.14 -29.28 22.13
N GLN A 132 2.88 -28.02 22.48
CA GLN A 132 1.54 -27.48 22.71
C GLN A 132 0.78 -27.18 21.41
N GLY A 133 1.38 -27.47 20.25
CA GLY A 133 0.78 -27.30 18.94
C GLY A 133 0.86 -25.88 18.37
N GLN A 134 1.60 -24.96 19.01
CA GLN A 134 1.75 -23.57 18.56
C GLN A 134 2.88 -23.44 17.54
N PHE A 135 2.68 -22.66 16.48
CA PHE A 135 3.75 -22.33 15.54
C PHE A 135 4.60 -21.17 16.06
N VAL A 136 5.92 -21.31 16.00
CA VAL A 136 6.89 -20.28 16.39
C VAL A 136 8.01 -20.14 15.34
N ASN A 137 8.56 -18.93 15.19
CA ASN A 137 9.75 -18.72 14.36
C ASN A 137 10.98 -19.17 15.13
N ALA A 138 11.61 -20.26 14.69
CA ALA A 138 12.91 -20.68 15.19
C ALA A 138 14.06 -19.91 14.51
N ARG A 139 13.83 -19.43 13.28
CA ARG A 139 14.73 -18.50 12.58
C ARG A 139 13.92 -17.60 11.65
N PRO A 140 14.07 -16.27 11.72
CA PRO A 140 13.39 -15.37 10.80
C PRO A 140 14.15 -15.28 9.47
N SER A 141 13.54 -14.65 8.46
CA SER A 141 14.32 -14.04 7.38
C SER A 141 15.05 -12.81 7.92
N VAL A 142 16.10 -12.40 7.22
CA VAL A 142 16.76 -11.13 7.51
C VAL A 142 16.83 -10.28 6.25
N TRP A 143 16.94 -8.96 6.39
CA TRP A 143 17.14 -8.07 5.26
C TRP A 143 18.35 -7.16 5.49
N ARG A 144 18.91 -6.67 4.41
CA ARG A 144 19.96 -5.64 4.42
C ARG A 144 19.69 -4.61 3.33
N TYR A 145 20.26 -3.42 3.47
CA TYR A 145 20.38 -2.52 2.33
C TYR A 145 21.45 -3.04 1.38
N LYS A 146 21.12 -3.07 0.08
CA LYS A 146 21.99 -3.52 -1.00
C LYS A 146 22.27 -2.35 -1.93
N LEU A 147 23.54 -2.14 -2.27
CA LEU A 147 23.97 -1.19 -3.30
C LEU A 147 23.77 -1.85 -4.67
N GLU A 148 22.74 -1.40 -5.40
CA GLU A 148 22.45 -1.84 -6.76
C GLU A 148 23.23 -0.96 -7.75
N LEU A 149 22.65 0.07 -8.35
CA LEU A 149 23.40 0.98 -9.22
C LEU A 149 24.20 2.05 -8.45
N GLY A 150 24.02 2.16 -7.13
CA GLY A 150 24.88 2.98 -6.28
C GLY A 150 26.25 2.33 -6.04
N SER A 151 27.35 3.07 -6.20
CA SER A 151 28.70 2.64 -5.82
C SER A 151 29.00 2.91 -4.35
N LYS A 152 28.58 4.07 -3.83
CA LYS A 152 28.74 4.48 -2.44
C LYS A 152 27.72 5.53 -2.01
N VAL A 153 27.53 5.64 -0.71
CA VAL A 153 26.71 6.67 -0.05
C VAL A 153 27.63 7.61 0.72
N ILE A 154 27.45 8.91 0.53
CA ILE A 154 28.26 9.94 1.16
C ILE A 154 27.35 10.80 2.03
N VAL A 155 27.69 10.92 3.31
CA VAL A 155 26.88 11.67 4.28
C VAL A 155 27.73 12.79 4.85
N THR A 156 27.23 14.03 4.77
CA THR A 156 27.85 15.17 5.44
C THR A 156 27.09 15.47 6.72
N ASP A 157 27.78 15.41 7.87
CA ASP A 157 27.17 15.69 9.16
C ASP A 157 27.00 17.19 9.44
N ASN A 158 26.33 17.52 10.54
CA ASN A 158 26.09 18.91 10.96
C ASN A 158 27.39 19.72 11.13
N ASN A 159 28.53 19.08 11.44
CA ASN A 159 29.83 19.72 11.57
C ASN A 159 30.54 19.95 10.22
N GLY A 160 29.93 19.49 9.11
CA GLY A 160 30.52 19.58 7.77
C GLY A 160 31.53 18.47 7.48
N LYS A 161 31.65 17.45 8.34
CA LYS A 161 32.52 16.30 8.07
C LYS A 161 31.80 15.33 7.13
N THR A 162 32.51 14.91 6.09
CA THR A 162 32.05 13.92 5.13
C THR A 162 32.43 12.51 5.57
N HIS A 163 31.48 11.60 5.53
CA HIS A 163 31.65 10.17 5.80
C HIS A 163 31.26 9.37 4.55
N GLU A 164 32.13 8.46 4.11
CA GLU A 164 31.88 7.62 2.93
C GLU A 164 31.57 6.18 3.35
N PHE A 165 30.49 5.64 2.79
CA PHE A 165 30.05 4.26 2.99
C PHE A 165 30.00 3.55 1.64
N ASP A 166 31.02 2.73 1.37
CA ASP A 166 31.37 2.21 0.04
C ASP A 166 31.06 0.73 -0.15
N ASN A 167 30.36 0.11 0.81
CA ASN A 167 29.94 -1.27 0.73
C ASN A 167 28.61 -1.53 1.45
N ASP A 168 28.08 -2.73 1.24
CA ASP A 168 26.80 -3.24 1.74
C ASP A 168 26.96 -4.56 2.51
N LEU A 169 28.13 -4.78 3.11
CA LEU A 169 28.44 -5.98 3.87
C LEU A 169 27.57 -6.08 5.13
N VAL A 170 27.22 -7.32 5.51
CA VAL A 170 26.60 -7.65 6.80
C VAL A 170 27.28 -8.87 7.41
N ASN A 171 27.40 -8.89 8.72
CA ASN A 171 28.00 -9.99 9.49
C ASN A 171 27.47 -10.10 10.92
N GLU A 172 26.47 -9.29 11.28
CA GLU A 172 25.73 -9.39 12.54
C GLU A 172 24.26 -9.71 12.23
N PHE A 173 23.69 -10.64 12.98
CA PHE A 173 22.32 -11.14 12.80
C PHE A 173 21.50 -10.98 14.09
N PRO A 174 20.16 -10.94 14.02
CA PRO A 174 19.32 -10.70 15.18
C PRO A 174 19.48 -11.78 16.25
N ALA A 175 19.49 -11.36 17.51
CA ALA A 175 19.33 -12.27 18.65
C ALA A 175 17.84 -12.61 18.85
N ALA A 176 17.57 -13.76 19.46
CA ALA A 176 16.22 -14.15 19.86
C ALA A 176 15.66 -13.17 20.91
N ASP A 177 14.37 -12.83 20.79
CA ASP A 177 13.67 -11.83 21.60
C ASP A 177 12.40 -12.38 22.28
N SER A 178 12.18 -13.69 22.17
CA SER A 178 11.03 -14.41 22.72
C SER A 178 11.48 -15.56 23.62
N GLU A 179 10.56 -16.06 24.45
CA GLU A 179 10.84 -17.18 25.36
C GLU A 179 11.28 -18.43 24.59
N THR A 180 12.19 -19.18 25.20
CA THR A 180 12.60 -20.47 24.64
C THR A 180 11.46 -21.48 24.77
N VAL A 181 11.21 -22.25 23.71
CA VAL A 181 10.21 -23.31 23.73
C VAL A 181 10.87 -24.68 23.81
N ASN A 182 10.25 -25.62 24.52
CA ASN A 182 10.68 -27.01 24.48
C ASN A 182 10.13 -27.69 23.21
N HIS A 183 11.03 -28.24 22.42
CA HIS A 183 10.71 -29.06 21.25
C HIS A 183 11.55 -30.32 21.28
N LYS A 184 10.90 -31.48 21.38
CA LYS A 184 11.57 -32.80 21.42
C LYS A 184 12.69 -32.89 22.47
N GLY A 185 12.48 -32.30 23.65
CA GLY A 185 13.44 -32.34 24.75
C GLY A 185 14.58 -31.33 24.62
N LYS A 186 14.55 -30.42 23.64
CA LYS A 186 15.52 -29.33 23.49
C LYS A 186 14.86 -27.97 23.67
N SER A 187 15.62 -27.05 24.24
CA SER A 187 15.24 -25.64 24.39
C SER A 187 15.61 -24.89 23.11
N ILE A 188 14.62 -24.35 22.40
CA ILE A 188 14.82 -23.62 21.15
C ILE A 188 14.53 -22.14 21.39
N ALA A 189 15.49 -21.29 21.05
CA ALA A 189 15.31 -19.84 21.04
C ALA A 189 14.34 -19.43 19.93
N THR A 190 13.42 -18.51 20.22
CA THR A 190 12.37 -18.11 19.29
C THR A 190 12.42 -16.62 18.98
N PHE A 191 11.85 -16.25 17.82
CA PHE A 191 11.83 -14.89 17.32
C PHE A 191 10.39 -14.39 17.19
N LYS A 192 10.13 -13.20 17.72
CA LYS A 192 8.82 -12.58 17.71
C LYS A 192 8.43 -12.12 16.31
N ASN A 193 9.36 -11.61 15.51
CA ASN A 193 9.08 -11.12 14.17
C ASN A 193 9.51 -12.12 13.10
N PRO A 194 8.87 -12.14 11.92
CA PRO A 194 9.28 -13.03 10.83
C PRO A 194 10.45 -12.49 9.99
N ILE A 195 10.79 -11.22 10.16
CA ILE A 195 11.87 -10.56 9.43
C ILE A 195 12.58 -9.53 10.33
N TYR A 196 13.91 -9.45 10.24
CA TYR A 196 14.75 -8.49 10.97
C TYR A 196 15.81 -7.88 10.04
N GLN A 197 16.37 -6.73 10.43
CA GLN A 197 17.55 -6.20 9.75
C GLN A 197 18.82 -6.95 10.20
N ALA A 198 19.69 -7.30 9.25
CA ALA A 198 21.06 -7.71 9.51
C ALA A 198 21.99 -6.48 9.50
N THR A 199 22.95 -6.42 10.43
CA THR A 199 23.86 -5.28 10.58
C THR A 199 25.30 -5.66 10.24
N SER A 200 26.17 -4.64 10.24
CA SER A 200 27.59 -4.78 9.90
C SER A 200 28.48 -4.20 10.98
N THR A 201 29.56 -4.92 11.31
CA THR A 201 30.68 -4.38 12.08
C THR A 201 31.62 -3.53 11.22
N ASP A 202 31.54 -3.59 9.88
CA ASP A 202 32.31 -2.71 9.02
C ASP A 202 31.73 -1.30 9.05
N ALA A 203 32.47 -0.36 9.64
CA ALA A 203 32.14 1.05 9.74
C ALA A 203 31.84 1.72 8.38
N LYS A 204 32.35 1.19 7.27
CA LYS A 204 32.09 1.71 5.92
C LYS A 204 30.87 1.07 5.25
N SER A 205 30.21 0.12 5.89
CA SER A 205 28.98 -0.46 5.36
C SER A 205 27.79 0.46 5.57
N ILE A 206 26.91 0.54 4.58
CA ILE A 206 25.57 1.16 4.72
C ILE A 206 24.62 0.37 5.66
N ASN A 207 25.07 -0.78 6.17
CA ASN A 207 24.36 -1.57 7.17
C ASN A 207 24.98 -1.46 8.57
N SER A 208 25.91 -0.52 8.79
CA SER A 208 26.58 -0.32 10.07
C SER A 208 25.79 0.58 11.03
N LYS A 209 26.02 0.42 12.34
CA LYS A 209 25.50 1.36 13.35
C LYS A 209 25.98 2.79 13.11
N GLN A 210 27.25 2.94 12.70
CA GLN A 210 27.83 4.24 12.39
C GLN A 210 27.07 4.94 11.25
N PHE A 211 26.68 4.23 10.20
CA PHE A 211 25.88 4.82 9.12
C PHE A 211 24.56 5.39 9.63
N GLN A 212 23.82 4.62 10.43
CA GLN A 212 22.54 5.05 11.00
C GLN A 212 22.70 6.27 11.92
N GLU A 213 23.75 6.31 12.74
CA GLU A 213 24.05 7.42 13.63
C GLU A 213 24.44 8.70 12.89
N VAL A 214 25.19 8.56 11.79
CA VAL A 214 25.60 9.69 10.94
C VAL A 214 24.41 10.23 10.14
N LEU A 215 23.54 9.37 9.60
CA LEU A 215 22.31 9.78 8.91
C LEU A 215 21.38 10.61 9.82
N LYS A 216 21.23 10.19 11.08
CA LYS A 216 20.46 10.91 12.11
C LYS A 216 21.05 12.26 12.51
N LYS A 217 22.20 12.67 11.96
CA LYS A 217 22.84 13.98 12.19
C LYS A 217 23.27 14.64 10.88
N ALA A 218 22.72 14.17 9.76
CA ALA A 218 23.14 14.59 8.44
C ALA A 218 22.48 15.92 8.02
N LYS A 219 23.24 16.72 7.29
CA LYS A 219 22.76 17.91 6.57
C LYS A 219 22.87 17.78 5.05
N LYS A 220 23.44 16.67 4.55
CA LYS A 220 23.51 16.35 3.12
C LYS A 220 23.69 14.84 2.96
N LEU A 221 22.98 14.25 2.01
CA LEU A 221 23.11 12.86 1.59
C LEU A 221 23.40 12.82 0.09
N GLN A 222 24.40 12.05 -0.33
CA GLN A 222 24.74 11.89 -1.73
C GLN A 222 24.90 10.43 -2.12
N PHE A 223 24.53 10.10 -3.36
CA PHE A 223 24.75 8.80 -3.97
C PHE A 223 25.66 8.94 -5.19
N GLU A 224 26.72 8.15 -5.22
CA GLU A 224 27.54 7.99 -6.42
C GLU A 224 27.04 6.79 -7.22
N VAL A 225 26.93 6.93 -8.55
CA VAL A 225 26.49 5.86 -9.45
C VAL A 225 27.68 5.03 -9.90
N VAL A 226 27.50 3.71 -10.03
CA VAL A 226 28.52 2.80 -10.52
C VAL A 226 28.96 3.15 -11.93
N LYS A 227 30.28 3.22 -12.16
CA LYS A 227 30.85 3.58 -13.47
C LYS A 227 30.90 2.39 -14.42
N GLY A 228 30.69 2.63 -15.72
CA GLY A 228 30.84 1.64 -16.78
C GLY A 228 29.70 0.62 -16.89
N GLN A 229 28.66 0.70 -16.04
CA GLN A 229 27.46 -0.11 -16.18
C GLN A 229 26.74 0.27 -17.47
N LYS A 230 26.47 -0.72 -18.33
CA LYS A 230 25.77 -0.51 -19.61
C LYS A 230 24.27 -0.70 -19.48
N TRP A 231 23.52 0.09 -20.22
CA TRP A 231 22.12 -0.20 -20.56
C TRP A 231 22.06 -1.36 -21.56
N ILE A 232 21.09 -2.25 -21.42
CA ILE A 232 20.86 -3.37 -22.34
C ILE A 232 19.49 -3.25 -23.02
N ASN A 233 19.34 -3.85 -24.20
CA ASN A 233 18.07 -3.92 -24.93
C ASN A 233 17.22 -5.14 -24.49
N ASN A 234 16.01 -5.27 -25.07
CA ASN A 234 15.10 -6.40 -24.84
C ASN A 234 15.63 -7.78 -25.32
N LYS A 235 16.75 -7.82 -26.04
CA LYS A 235 17.47 -9.06 -26.42
C LYS A 235 18.58 -9.43 -25.42
N GLY A 236 18.90 -8.56 -24.47
CA GLY A 236 19.99 -8.74 -23.51
C GLY A 236 21.35 -8.28 -24.02
N GLU A 237 21.39 -7.53 -25.12
CA GLU A 237 22.63 -7.02 -25.72
C GLU A 237 23.01 -5.66 -25.10
N ALA A 238 24.28 -5.48 -24.74
CA ALA A 238 24.79 -4.19 -24.28
C ALA A 238 24.69 -3.11 -25.37
N THR A 239 24.15 -1.96 -24.98
CA THR A 239 24.15 -0.75 -25.79
C THR A 239 25.42 0.07 -25.56
N LYS A 240 25.59 1.14 -26.34
CA LYS A 240 26.68 2.11 -26.13
C LYS A 240 26.50 2.97 -24.86
N TYR A 241 25.26 3.09 -24.37
CA TYR A 241 24.90 4.01 -23.28
C TYR A 241 25.28 3.45 -21.92
N GLU A 242 25.74 4.34 -21.04
CA GLU A 242 26.10 4.04 -19.66
C GLU A 242 25.03 4.52 -18.69
N VAL A 243 24.92 3.83 -17.56
CA VAL A 243 24.14 4.30 -16.43
C VAL A 243 24.90 5.43 -15.74
N VAL A 244 24.26 6.59 -15.60
CA VAL A 244 24.86 7.80 -15.03
C VAL A 244 23.92 8.49 -14.03
N ALA A 245 24.42 9.40 -13.19
CA ALA A 245 23.59 10.15 -12.25
C ALA A 245 22.43 10.89 -12.93
N LYS A 246 22.66 11.38 -14.16
CA LYS A 246 21.65 12.06 -14.98
C LYS A 246 20.42 11.21 -15.28
N ASP A 247 20.56 9.88 -15.30
CA ASP A 247 19.44 8.97 -15.54
C ASP A 247 18.36 9.07 -14.44
N PHE A 248 18.78 9.31 -13.21
CA PHE A 248 17.90 9.45 -12.05
C PHE A 248 17.24 10.83 -11.97
N TYR A 249 17.96 11.87 -12.41
CA TYR A 249 17.38 13.20 -12.61
C TYR A 249 16.29 13.17 -13.70
N TYR A 250 16.55 12.48 -14.81
CA TYR A 250 15.55 12.35 -15.88
C TYR A 250 14.31 11.57 -15.42
N SER A 251 14.49 10.52 -14.61
CA SER A 251 13.36 9.85 -13.96
C SER A 251 12.53 10.79 -13.10
N TRP A 252 13.15 11.61 -12.25
CA TRP A 252 12.43 12.60 -11.44
C TRP A 252 11.57 13.55 -12.30
N LEU A 253 12.14 14.09 -13.37
CA LEU A 253 11.42 14.96 -14.29
C LEU A 253 10.30 14.23 -15.05
N ARG A 254 10.52 12.97 -15.45
CA ARG A 254 9.50 12.15 -16.11
C ARG A 254 8.32 11.85 -15.18
N THR A 255 8.60 11.48 -13.93
CA THR A 255 7.60 11.24 -12.89
C THR A 255 6.81 12.50 -12.58
N THR A 256 7.48 13.64 -12.36
CA THR A 256 6.81 14.93 -12.10
C THR A 256 6.06 15.46 -13.32
N GLY A 257 6.50 15.13 -14.55
CA GLY A 257 5.83 15.38 -15.82
C GLY A 257 4.44 14.71 -15.94
N ARG A 258 4.04 13.88 -14.99
CA ARG A 258 2.64 13.45 -14.86
C ARG A 258 1.71 14.62 -14.50
N ASN A 259 2.21 15.66 -13.83
CA ASN A 259 1.46 16.86 -13.49
C ASN A 259 1.37 17.83 -14.68
N VAL A 260 0.17 18.34 -14.98
CA VAL A 260 -0.08 19.29 -16.10
C VAL A 260 0.86 20.50 -16.02
N GLU A 261 0.88 21.18 -14.87
CA GLU A 261 1.70 22.38 -14.65
C GLU A 261 3.21 22.11 -14.85
N GLN A 262 3.67 20.88 -14.58
CA GLN A 262 5.06 20.53 -14.79
C GLN A 262 5.37 20.25 -16.26
N ARG A 263 4.44 19.69 -17.03
CA ARG A 263 4.62 19.53 -18.49
C ARG A 263 4.77 20.86 -19.20
N GLU A 264 3.95 21.84 -18.84
CA GLU A 264 4.05 23.20 -19.36
C GLU A 264 5.42 23.82 -19.09
N LYS A 265 5.95 23.64 -17.86
CA LYS A 265 7.30 24.09 -17.49
C LYS A 265 8.40 23.35 -18.27
N LEU A 266 8.28 22.03 -18.44
CA LEU A 266 9.26 21.22 -19.17
C LEU A 266 9.33 21.58 -20.67
N LEU A 267 8.27 22.16 -21.23
CA LEU A 267 8.22 22.67 -22.60
C LEU A 267 8.76 24.11 -22.74
N SER A 268 9.03 24.81 -21.63
CA SER A 268 9.35 26.24 -21.65
C SER A 268 10.58 26.62 -22.46
N GLU A 269 11.53 25.69 -22.61
CA GLU A 269 12.80 25.87 -23.32
C GLU A 269 12.77 25.36 -24.77
N SER A 270 11.60 25.08 -25.35
CA SER A 270 11.52 24.63 -26.75
C SER A 270 12.17 25.62 -27.73
N THR A 271 12.86 25.08 -28.74
CA THR A 271 13.45 25.88 -29.83
C THR A 271 12.40 26.49 -30.75
N ASP A 272 11.22 25.88 -30.85
CA ASP A 272 10.11 26.41 -31.62
C ASP A 272 9.25 27.33 -30.74
N SER A 273 9.13 28.59 -31.16
CA SER A 273 8.34 29.63 -30.51
C SER A 273 6.90 29.23 -30.20
N GLN A 274 6.29 28.32 -30.97
CA GLN A 274 4.91 27.86 -30.75
C GLN A 274 4.76 26.95 -29.53
N TYR A 275 5.84 26.28 -29.11
CA TYR A 275 5.84 25.33 -28.00
C TYR A 275 6.47 25.94 -26.74
N LYS A 276 7.19 27.05 -26.91
CA LYS A 276 7.81 27.81 -25.83
C LYS A 276 6.77 28.25 -24.80
N ASN A 277 7.19 28.30 -23.54
CA ASN A 277 6.34 28.59 -22.38
C ASN A 277 5.10 27.67 -22.23
N GLY A 278 5.11 26.49 -22.84
CA GLY A 278 4.03 25.49 -22.68
C GLY A 278 2.74 25.80 -23.45
N GLN A 279 2.72 26.76 -24.38
CA GLN A 279 1.51 27.20 -25.08
C GLN A 279 0.74 26.08 -25.80
N LYS A 280 1.45 25.02 -26.24
CA LYS A 280 0.87 23.85 -26.91
C LYS A 280 0.77 22.59 -26.06
N SER A 281 1.03 22.67 -24.75
CA SER A 281 1.02 21.49 -23.88
C SER A 281 -0.31 20.74 -23.94
N ASP A 282 -1.44 21.45 -23.83
CA ASP A 282 -2.78 20.86 -23.88
C ASP A 282 -3.10 20.22 -25.25
N GLU A 283 -2.64 20.82 -26.35
CA GLU A 283 -2.82 20.29 -27.71
C GLU A 283 -2.03 19.00 -27.91
N ILE A 284 -0.75 18.99 -27.49
CA ILE A 284 0.11 17.80 -27.51
C ILE A 284 -0.50 16.71 -26.66
N ASP A 285 -0.84 17.01 -25.40
CA ASP A 285 -1.40 16.05 -24.45
C ASP A 285 -2.66 15.40 -25.02
N LYS A 286 -3.57 16.20 -25.58
CA LYS A 286 -4.79 15.73 -26.22
C LYS A 286 -4.48 14.86 -27.44
N PHE A 287 -3.56 15.28 -28.30
CA PHE A 287 -3.16 14.51 -29.47
C PHE A 287 -2.57 13.14 -29.07
N ILE A 288 -1.57 13.14 -28.19
CA ILE A 288 -0.89 11.93 -27.72
C ILE A 288 -1.89 10.98 -27.06
N ASN A 289 -2.69 11.46 -26.11
CA ASN A 289 -3.69 10.64 -25.43
C ASN A 289 -4.77 10.07 -26.39
N GLN A 290 -5.31 10.90 -27.27
CA GLN A 290 -6.48 10.54 -28.10
C GLN A 290 -6.12 9.85 -29.42
N LYS A 291 -4.88 9.99 -29.91
CA LYS A 291 -4.47 9.49 -31.23
C LYS A 291 -3.27 8.55 -31.19
N TRP A 292 -2.43 8.63 -30.16
CA TRP A 292 -1.17 7.87 -30.09
C TRP A 292 -1.19 6.72 -29.09
N LEU A 293 -1.64 6.99 -27.87
CA LEU A 293 -1.66 6.04 -26.75
C LEU A 293 -2.84 5.08 -26.80
N THR A 294 -2.82 4.06 -25.94
CA THR A 294 -3.94 3.12 -25.80
C THR A 294 -5.28 3.85 -25.54
N PRO A 295 -6.42 3.32 -26.04
CA PRO A 295 -7.73 3.88 -25.75
C PRO A 295 -7.98 3.99 -24.23
N ASN A 296 -8.50 5.15 -23.79
CA ASN A 296 -8.75 5.46 -22.38
C ASN A 296 -7.48 5.53 -21.49
N SER A 297 -6.31 5.75 -22.09
CA SER A 297 -5.10 6.08 -21.33
C SER A 297 -5.36 7.20 -20.32
N ASN A 298 -4.84 7.05 -19.11
CA ASN A 298 -4.87 8.11 -18.12
C ASN A 298 -3.67 9.08 -18.25
N PHE A 299 -2.62 8.71 -19.00
CA PHE A 299 -1.45 9.55 -19.20
C PHE A 299 -1.78 10.79 -20.04
N PHE A 300 -1.08 11.90 -19.76
CA PHE A 300 -1.34 13.21 -20.40
C PHE A 300 -2.77 13.70 -20.24
N THR A 301 -3.37 13.45 -19.08
CA THR A 301 -4.69 13.99 -18.71
C THR A 301 -4.58 14.77 -17.40
N LYS A 302 -5.63 15.53 -17.05
CA LYS A 302 -5.73 16.23 -15.75
C LYS A 302 -5.84 15.27 -14.56
N SER A 303 -6.13 13.99 -14.79
CA SER A 303 -6.23 12.98 -13.73
C SER A 303 -4.92 12.23 -13.46
N SER A 304 -3.98 12.18 -14.42
CA SER A 304 -2.62 11.73 -14.13
C SER A 304 -1.92 12.80 -13.29
N LYS A 305 -1.44 12.41 -12.11
CA LYS A 305 -0.66 13.28 -11.22
C LYS A 305 0.41 12.46 -10.52
N TYR A 306 1.55 13.08 -10.23
CA TYR A 306 2.50 12.63 -9.22
C TYR A 306 2.16 13.32 -7.92
N SER A 307 1.87 12.53 -6.89
CA SER A 307 1.37 13.03 -5.63
C SER A 307 2.31 12.93 -4.47
N ASN A 308 3.40 12.18 -4.60
CA ASN A 308 4.22 11.83 -3.45
C ASN A 308 5.35 12.84 -3.22
N GLU A 309 5.37 13.96 -3.95
CA GLU A 309 6.35 15.02 -3.71
C GLU A 309 6.29 15.56 -2.27
N TYR A 310 5.11 15.59 -1.65
CA TYR A 310 4.95 16.00 -0.24
C TYR A 310 5.77 15.13 0.73
N VAL A 311 6.10 13.88 0.35
CA VAL A 311 6.89 12.97 1.20
C VAL A 311 8.26 13.58 1.47
N TYR A 312 8.89 14.22 0.48
CA TYR A 312 10.18 14.89 0.70
C TYR A 312 10.06 16.05 1.69
N GLN A 313 8.96 16.82 1.62
CA GLN A 313 8.70 17.86 2.63
C GLN A 313 8.49 17.27 4.04
N PHE A 314 7.73 16.18 4.17
CA PHE A 314 7.54 15.44 5.41
C PHE A 314 8.88 14.94 5.99
N LEU A 315 9.79 14.51 5.11
CA LEU A 315 11.14 14.08 5.45
C LEU A 315 12.12 15.25 5.67
N SER A 316 11.64 16.50 5.63
CA SER A 316 12.44 17.72 5.72
C SER A 316 13.56 17.80 4.66
N ILE A 317 13.24 17.39 3.43
CA ILE A 317 14.10 17.40 2.25
C ILE A 317 13.58 18.40 1.21
N ASP A 318 14.48 19.18 0.62
CA ASP A 318 14.14 20.20 -0.38
C ASP A 318 13.99 19.58 -1.79
N SER A 319 12.80 19.08 -2.13
CA SER A 319 12.52 18.57 -3.48
C SER A 319 12.59 19.63 -4.57
N SER A 320 12.50 20.92 -4.24
CA SER A 320 12.57 22.00 -5.23
C SER A 320 13.92 22.04 -5.95
N LYS A 321 14.98 21.54 -5.29
CA LYS A 321 16.33 21.40 -5.87
C LYS A 321 16.42 20.27 -6.89
N PHE A 322 15.52 19.30 -6.87
CA PHE A 322 15.56 18.14 -7.79
C PHE A 322 15.16 18.52 -9.22
N TYR A 323 14.50 19.67 -9.39
CA TYR A 323 14.14 20.21 -10.71
C TYR A 323 15.30 20.90 -11.44
N LYS A 324 16.46 21.05 -10.79
CA LYS A 324 17.64 21.71 -11.35
C LYS A 324 18.81 20.75 -11.35
N GLU A 325 19.30 20.41 -12.53
CA GLU A 325 20.37 19.42 -12.72
C GLU A 325 21.60 19.76 -11.87
N GLU A 326 22.02 21.02 -11.85
CA GLU A 326 23.21 21.49 -11.14
C GLU A 326 23.08 21.48 -9.60
N LEU A 327 21.86 21.46 -9.08
CA LEU A 327 21.60 21.37 -7.63
C LEU A 327 21.35 19.93 -7.19
N PHE A 328 20.84 19.10 -8.08
CA PHE A 328 20.57 17.70 -7.80
C PHE A 328 21.76 16.79 -8.10
N ILE A 329 22.62 17.17 -9.06
CA ILE A 329 23.82 16.43 -9.43
C ILE A 329 25.06 17.30 -9.13
N GLU A 330 25.72 17.01 -8.01
CA GLU A 330 26.97 17.68 -7.60
C GLU A 330 28.17 16.76 -7.85
N GLY A 331 29.00 17.06 -8.85
CA GLY A 331 30.21 16.26 -9.16
C GLY A 331 29.92 14.79 -9.43
N ASP A 332 28.97 14.55 -10.35
CA ASP A 332 28.43 13.23 -10.75
C ASP A 332 27.69 12.44 -9.66
N LYS A 333 27.23 13.11 -8.60
CA LYS A 333 26.52 12.49 -7.48
C LYS A 333 25.13 13.08 -7.29
N LEU A 334 24.14 12.21 -7.12
CA LEU A 334 22.80 12.63 -6.73
C LEU A 334 22.84 13.19 -5.32
N THR A 335 22.29 14.36 -5.10
CA THR A 335 22.46 15.15 -3.88
C THR A 335 21.13 15.58 -3.30
N PHE A 336 20.93 15.24 -2.03
CA PHE A 336 19.75 15.58 -1.26
C PHE A 336 20.13 16.56 -0.15
N ASN A 337 19.36 17.65 -0.06
CA ASN A 337 19.59 18.74 0.87
C ASN A 337 18.37 18.93 1.80
N PRO A 338 18.57 19.43 3.03
CA PRO A 338 17.47 19.69 3.95
C PRO A 338 16.58 20.83 3.41
N LEU A 339 15.31 20.76 3.76
CA LEU A 339 14.29 21.77 3.40
C LEU A 339 14.64 23.16 3.92
N THR A 340 15.25 23.24 5.10
CA THR A 340 15.73 24.49 5.69
C THR A 340 17.22 24.44 5.85
N GLU A 341 17.92 25.42 5.29
CA GLU A 341 19.37 25.55 5.43
C GLU A 341 19.78 25.63 6.90
N GLY A 342 20.85 24.92 7.26
CA GLY A 342 21.35 24.84 8.64
C GLY A 342 20.52 23.97 9.59
N LYS A 343 19.36 23.44 9.17
CA LYS A 343 18.61 22.42 9.94
C LYS A 343 18.97 21.01 9.46
N GLN A 344 18.78 20.05 10.36
CA GLN A 344 18.91 18.63 10.07
C GLN A 344 17.71 18.14 9.26
N GLY A 345 17.96 17.36 8.19
CA GLY A 345 16.90 16.63 7.48
C GLY A 345 16.67 15.24 8.09
N SER A 346 15.53 14.61 7.81
CA SER A 346 15.25 13.22 8.20
C SER A 346 15.87 12.24 7.19
N PHE A 347 17.21 12.30 7.05
CA PHE A 347 17.94 11.55 6.02
C PHE A 347 17.94 10.03 6.22
N ASP A 348 17.75 9.56 7.46
CA ASP A 348 17.52 8.14 7.77
C ASP A 348 16.22 7.64 7.15
N LEU A 349 15.15 8.42 7.28
CA LEU A 349 13.86 8.13 6.67
C LEU A 349 13.89 8.32 5.14
N LEU A 350 14.62 9.32 4.62
CA LEU A 350 14.83 9.47 3.18
C LEU A 350 15.56 8.27 2.58
N PHE A 351 16.61 7.79 3.25
CA PHE A 351 17.36 6.63 2.79
C PHE A 351 16.47 5.38 2.67
N GLU A 352 15.61 5.16 3.67
CA GLU A 352 14.60 4.11 3.66
C GLU A 352 13.55 4.32 2.53
N HIS A 353 13.09 5.55 2.32
CA HIS A 353 12.16 5.89 1.23
C HIS A 353 12.77 5.55 -0.14
N ILE A 354 14.03 5.93 -0.39
CA ILE A 354 14.73 5.62 -1.65
C ILE A 354 14.85 4.10 -1.85
N ALA A 355 15.09 3.32 -0.80
CA ALA A 355 15.18 1.86 -0.89
C ALA A 355 13.84 1.16 -1.17
N THR A 356 12.71 1.83 -0.91
CA THR A 356 11.37 1.24 -0.94
C THR A 356 10.43 1.90 -1.95
N SER A 357 10.88 2.94 -2.66
CA SER A 357 10.11 3.73 -3.62
C SER A 357 10.64 3.62 -5.06
N GLN A 358 9.74 3.80 -6.02
CA GLN A 358 10.01 3.82 -7.46
C GLN A 358 10.37 5.22 -8.00
N ASP A 359 10.35 6.26 -7.16
CA ASP A 359 10.49 7.67 -7.57
C ASP A 359 11.80 7.97 -8.35
N PHE A 360 12.83 7.13 -8.20
CA PHE A 360 14.13 7.26 -8.84
C PHE A 360 14.53 5.99 -9.60
N SER A 361 13.60 5.39 -10.35
CA SER A 361 13.91 4.33 -11.30
C SER A 361 14.54 4.91 -12.56
N ALA A 362 15.82 4.64 -12.81
CA ALA A 362 16.63 5.29 -13.86
C ALA A 362 15.99 5.32 -15.25
N ALA A 363 16.18 6.41 -16.00
CA ALA A 363 15.87 6.54 -17.44
C ALA A 363 17.16 6.77 -18.24
N PRO A 364 17.38 6.17 -19.43
CA PRO A 364 18.67 6.23 -20.13
C PRO A 364 18.96 7.61 -20.75
N SER A 365 19.50 8.55 -19.98
CA SER A 365 19.59 9.97 -20.36
C SER A 365 20.36 10.18 -21.67
N GLN A 366 21.41 9.40 -21.90
CA GLN A 366 22.24 9.49 -23.11
C GLN A 366 21.47 9.07 -24.38
N LEU A 367 20.61 8.05 -24.30
CA LEU A 367 19.72 7.68 -25.42
C LEU A 367 18.70 8.80 -25.68
N LEU A 368 18.10 9.30 -24.60
CA LEU A 368 17.05 10.30 -24.68
C LEU A 368 17.56 11.62 -25.28
N GLU A 369 18.76 12.04 -24.89
CA GLU A 369 19.45 13.19 -25.48
C GLU A 369 19.81 12.98 -26.95
N GLU A 370 20.28 11.78 -27.35
CA GLU A 370 20.56 11.49 -28.76
C GLU A 370 19.30 11.61 -29.63
N HIS A 371 18.18 11.11 -29.15
CA HIS A 371 16.90 11.17 -29.87
C HIS A 371 16.25 12.57 -29.82
N ASP A 372 16.52 13.38 -28.81
CA ASP A 372 16.17 14.80 -28.81
C ASP A 372 16.96 15.57 -29.90
N GLN A 373 18.24 15.26 -30.07
CA GLN A 373 19.05 15.88 -31.12
C GLN A 373 18.63 15.45 -32.54
N ASP A 374 18.16 14.21 -32.68
CA ASP A 374 17.70 13.66 -33.95
C ASP A 374 16.33 12.96 -33.79
N PRO A 375 15.22 13.73 -33.79
CA PRO A 375 13.87 13.19 -33.60
C PRO A 375 13.43 12.15 -34.63
N ASP A 376 14.12 12.04 -35.77
CA ASP A 376 13.81 11.04 -36.80
C ASP A 376 14.17 9.61 -36.34
N LYS A 377 15.11 9.48 -35.39
CA LYS A 377 15.47 8.20 -34.75
C LYS A 377 14.40 7.67 -33.79
N VAL A 378 13.48 8.52 -33.33
CA VAL A 378 12.37 8.09 -32.47
C VAL A 378 11.46 7.13 -33.26
N PRO A 379 11.18 5.92 -32.74
CA PRO A 379 10.27 4.98 -33.39
C PRO A 379 8.84 5.54 -33.51
N VAL A 380 8.29 5.52 -34.72
CA VAL A 380 6.91 5.96 -35.02
C VAL A 380 5.99 4.75 -34.95
N LYS A 381 5.73 4.30 -33.72
CA LYS A 381 4.86 3.17 -33.41
C LYS A 381 3.68 3.69 -32.58
N PRO A 382 2.47 3.85 -33.13
CA PRO A 382 1.30 4.15 -32.31
C PRO A 382 0.81 2.89 -31.57
N LEU A 383 0.25 3.06 -30.37
CA LEU A 383 -0.40 1.98 -29.61
C LEU A 383 -1.85 1.75 -30.04
N ARG A 384 -2.37 2.59 -30.95
CA ARG A 384 -3.70 2.43 -31.55
C ARG A 384 -3.64 1.65 -32.86
N PRO A 385 -4.59 0.75 -33.12
CA PRO A 385 -4.72 0.12 -34.42
C PRO A 385 -5.13 1.17 -35.48
N GLN A 386 -4.56 1.05 -36.69
CA GLN A 386 -4.95 1.82 -37.89
C GLN A 386 -4.81 3.34 -37.76
N VAL A 387 -3.60 3.82 -37.52
CA VAL A 387 -3.30 5.25 -37.50
C VAL A 387 -3.07 5.77 -38.92
N GLU A 388 -3.79 6.83 -39.29
CA GLU A 388 -3.66 7.51 -40.59
C GLU A 388 -2.27 8.17 -40.74
N LYS A 389 -1.77 8.27 -41.98
CA LYS A 389 -0.50 8.96 -42.28
C LYS A 389 -0.47 10.39 -41.75
N THR A 390 -1.59 11.10 -41.82
CA THR A 390 -1.77 12.45 -41.26
C THR A 390 -1.43 12.52 -39.77
N THR A 391 -1.73 11.46 -39.01
CA THR A 391 -1.43 11.38 -37.59
C THR A 391 0.05 11.08 -37.36
N THR A 392 0.68 10.24 -38.17
CA THR A 392 2.14 10.03 -38.07
C THR A 392 2.93 11.29 -38.42
N ASP A 393 2.48 12.05 -39.41
CA ASP A 393 3.10 13.32 -39.82
C ASP A 393 2.96 14.39 -38.71
N GLU A 394 1.77 14.49 -38.09
CA GLU A 394 1.55 15.40 -36.96
C GLU A 394 2.39 14.99 -35.74
N TYR A 395 2.52 13.70 -35.44
CA TYR A 395 3.39 13.23 -34.36
C TYR A 395 4.86 13.61 -34.60
N ARG A 396 5.36 13.43 -35.82
CA ARG A 396 6.71 13.87 -36.21
C ARG A 396 6.89 15.39 -36.06
N LYS A 397 5.86 16.17 -36.38
CA LYS A 397 5.86 17.62 -36.19
C LYS A 397 5.91 18.00 -34.71
N ILE A 398 5.19 17.28 -33.84
CA ILE A 398 5.26 17.47 -32.37
C ILE A 398 6.67 17.17 -31.86
N LEU A 399 7.27 16.05 -32.26
CA LEU A 399 8.63 15.70 -31.83
C LEU A 399 9.65 16.78 -32.26
N ASN A 400 9.60 17.21 -33.53
CA ASN A 400 10.48 18.27 -34.02
C ASN A 400 10.20 19.63 -33.35
N GLY A 401 8.94 19.97 -33.10
CA GLY A 401 8.55 21.23 -32.46
C GLY A 401 8.86 21.29 -30.97
N THR A 402 9.05 20.15 -30.31
CA THR A 402 9.43 20.07 -28.89
C THR A 402 10.94 19.91 -28.67
N LYS A 403 11.71 19.76 -29.75
CA LYS A 403 13.17 19.61 -29.71
C LYS A 403 13.86 20.67 -28.85
N GLY A 404 14.85 20.23 -28.07
CA GLY A 404 15.66 21.07 -27.19
C GLY A 404 15.01 21.41 -25.85
N SER A 405 13.68 21.25 -25.72
CA SER A 405 12.99 21.37 -24.43
C SER A 405 13.37 20.25 -23.47
N LEU A 406 13.22 20.47 -22.16
CA LEU A 406 13.40 19.41 -21.17
C LEU A 406 12.41 18.26 -21.41
N ALA A 407 11.17 18.53 -21.83
CA ALA A 407 10.19 17.50 -22.15
C ALA A 407 10.68 16.54 -23.25
N SER A 408 11.36 17.06 -24.28
CA SER A 408 11.95 16.25 -25.35
C SER A 408 13.22 15.53 -24.89
N LYS A 409 14.13 16.22 -24.19
CA LYS A 409 15.37 15.64 -23.64
C LYS A 409 15.13 14.47 -22.70
N ILE A 410 14.09 14.52 -21.89
CA ILE A 410 13.73 13.42 -20.99
C ILE A 410 12.86 12.35 -21.68
N GLY A 411 12.52 12.53 -22.95
CA GLY A 411 11.69 11.61 -23.73
C GLY A 411 10.25 11.47 -23.24
N LEU A 412 9.66 12.54 -22.70
CA LEU A 412 8.35 12.51 -22.06
C LEU A 412 7.27 11.98 -23.00
N TYR A 413 7.27 12.41 -24.27
CA TYR A 413 6.22 12.11 -25.25
C TYR A 413 6.52 10.94 -26.19
N TRP A 414 7.57 10.17 -25.96
CA TRP A 414 7.94 9.10 -26.89
C TRP A 414 8.61 7.87 -26.27
N TYR A 415 9.38 8.03 -25.20
CA TYR A 415 10.10 6.90 -24.60
C TYR A 415 9.21 6.14 -23.60
N GLY A 416 9.25 4.81 -23.63
CA GLY A 416 8.50 3.95 -22.72
C GLY A 416 7.12 3.53 -23.20
N PHE A 417 6.68 3.97 -24.38
CA PHE A 417 5.37 3.58 -24.92
C PHE A 417 5.30 2.11 -25.37
N HIS A 418 6.39 1.54 -25.86
CA HIS A 418 6.46 0.15 -26.33
C HIS A 418 7.54 -0.63 -25.60
N GLU A 419 7.29 -1.91 -25.36
CA GLU A 419 8.23 -2.82 -24.68
C GLU A 419 9.57 -2.96 -25.43
N ASP A 420 9.56 -2.89 -26.75
CA ASP A 420 10.75 -3.03 -27.59
C ASP A 420 11.69 -1.82 -27.56
N ASP A 421 11.19 -0.66 -27.12
CA ASP A 421 11.94 0.60 -27.13
C ASP A 421 12.55 0.90 -25.74
N VAL A 422 12.24 0.09 -24.72
CA VAL A 422 12.73 0.27 -23.34
C VAL A 422 14.10 -0.41 -23.17
N LEU A 423 15.02 0.33 -22.55
CA LEU A 423 16.31 -0.19 -22.12
C LEU A 423 16.24 -0.59 -20.65
N THR A 424 17.04 -1.58 -20.28
CA THR A 424 17.07 -2.15 -18.93
C THR A 424 18.46 -1.96 -18.33
N ALA A 425 18.50 -1.63 -17.04
CA ALA A 425 19.73 -1.59 -16.23
C ALA A 425 19.64 -2.44 -14.95
N GLY A 426 18.49 -3.08 -14.69
CA GLY A 426 18.31 -3.98 -13.56
C GLY A 426 19.04 -5.32 -13.70
N ARG A 427 18.89 -6.15 -12.65
CA ARG A 427 19.49 -7.50 -12.57
C ARG A 427 18.93 -8.46 -13.61
N TYR A 428 17.69 -8.25 -14.04
CA TYR A 428 17.03 -9.02 -15.09
C TYR A 428 16.60 -8.10 -16.21
N TYR A 429 16.25 -8.65 -17.38
CA TYR A 429 15.61 -7.94 -18.47
C TYR A 429 14.37 -8.68 -18.94
N TYR A 430 13.43 -7.92 -19.49
CA TYR A 430 12.24 -8.49 -20.10
C TYR A 430 12.59 -9.14 -21.43
N ALA A 431 12.31 -10.45 -21.55
CA ALA A 431 12.65 -11.25 -22.72
C ALA A 431 11.42 -11.58 -23.60
N GLY A 432 10.28 -10.93 -23.36
CA GLY A 432 9.09 -11.01 -24.19
C GLY A 432 7.98 -11.95 -23.68
N TRP A 433 6.87 -11.91 -24.41
CA TRP A 433 5.68 -12.74 -24.21
C TRP A 433 5.58 -13.81 -25.28
N ASN A 434 5.33 -15.05 -24.86
CA ASN A 434 5.04 -16.16 -25.76
C ASN A 434 3.54 -16.52 -25.68
N PRO A 435 2.75 -16.22 -26.73
CA PRO A 435 1.31 -16.50 -26.73
C PRO A 435 0.99 -18.00 -26.81
N SER A 436 1.88 -18.82 -27.38
CA SER A 436 1.62 -20.26 -27.59
C SER A 436 1.61 -21.05 -26.28
N ASN A 437 2.44 -20.68 -25.32
CA ASN A 437 2.46 -21.27 -23.98
C ASN A 437 1.87 -20.34 -22.90
N ARG A 438 1.53 -19.10 -23.26
CA ARG A 438 1.02 -18.04 -22.38
C ARG A 438 2.01 -17.69 -21.26
N GLU A 439 3.27 -17.53 -21.63
CA GLU A 439 4.34 -17.23 -20.70
C GLU A 439 5.00 -15.89 -20.96
N GLU A 440 5.24 -15.17 -19.88
CA GLU A 440 6.02 -13.96 -19.85
C GLU A 440 7.39 -14.27 -19.24
N THR A 441 8.48 -13.88 -19.91
CA THR A 441 9.83 -14.31 -19.54
C THR A 441 10.74 -13.14 -19.17
N TYR A 442 11.53 -13.32 -18.10
CA TYR A 442 12.56 -12.39 -17.64
C TYR A 442 13.88 -13.15 -17.48
N LYS A 443 14.98 -12.62 -18.01
CA LYS A 443 16.29 -13.29 -18.01
C LYS A 443 17.33 -12.47 -17.28
N LEU A 444 18.29 -13.14 -16.65
CA LEU A 444 19.38 -12.49 -15.96
C LEU A 444 20.17 -11.60 -16.95
N ASN A 445 20.43 -10.36 -16.56
CA ASN A 445 21.22 -9.41 -17.32
C ASN A 445 22.72 -9.80 -17.25
N PRO A 446 23.34 -10.26 -18.35
CA PRO A 446 24.74 -10.68 -18.36
C PRO A 446 25.73 -9.51 -18.20
N HIS A 447 25.25 -8.27 -18.39
CA HIS A 447 26.02 -7.04 -18.26
C HIS A 447 25.76 -6.32 -16.94
N TYR A 448 25.04 -6.92 -16.00
CA TYR A 448 24.84 -6.35 -14.67
C TYR A 448 26.17 -6.29 -13.90
N ARG A 449 26.30 -5.30 -13.01
CA ARG A 449 27.50 -5.15 -12.17
C ARG A 449 27.83 -6.44 -11.43
N LYS A 450 29.13 -6.71 -11.28
CA LYS A 450 29.58 -7.84 -10.49
C LYS A 450 29.31 -7.59 -9.00
N GLU A 451 28.98 -8.67 -8.31
CA GLU A 451 28.85 -8.64 -6.85
C GLU A 451 30.19 -8.33 -6.17
N ASN A 452 30.11 -7.73 -4.98
CA ASN A 452 31.29 -7.44 -4.19
C ASN A 452 32.01 -8.77 -3.83
N PRO A 453 33.27 -8.99 -4.28
CA PRO A 453 33.96 -10.25 -4.02
C PRO A 453 34.29 -10.49 -2.55
N LYS A 454 34.25 -9.42 -1.72
CA LYS A 454 34.41 -9.51 -0.26
C LYS A 454 33.11 -9.87 0.46
N ASP A 455 31.98 -9.91 -0.25
CA ASP A 455 30.70 -10.32 0.30
C ASP A 455 30.51 -11.84 0.17
N PRO A 456 30.67 -12.61 1.26
CA PRO A 456 30.51 -14.06 1.22
C PRO A 456 29.08 -14.50 0.91
N ILE A 457 28.06 -13.71 1.28
CA ILE A 457 26.66 -14.00 0.96
C ILE A 457 26.43 -13.84 -0.54
N ALA A 458 26.92 -12.76 -1.14
CA ALA A 458 26.79 -12.54 -2.58
C ALA A 458 27.53 -13.62 -3.39
N LYS A 459 28.76 -13.99 -2.97
CA LYS A 459 29.51 -15.10 -3.59
C LYS A 459 28.74 -16.41 -3.53
N TRP A 460 28.08 -16.70 -2.41
CA TRP A 460 27.26 -17.90 -2.26
C TRP A 460 26.01 -17.89 -3.16
N LYS A 461 25.33 -16.74 -3.30
CA LYS A 461 24.16 -16.57 -4.17
C LYS A 461 24.51 -16.70 -5.65
N GLU A 462 25.68 -16.23 -6.08
CA GLU A 462 26.08 -16.18 -7.49
C GLU A 462 25.98 -17.54 -8.20
N SER A 463 26.39 -18.62 -7.53
CA SER A 463 26.34 -19.98 -8.11
C SER A 463 24.95 -20.64 -8.04
N ARG A 464 23.99 -20.00 -7.37
CA ARG A 464 22.66 -20.56 -7.04
C ARG A 464 21.51 -19.61 -7.43
N ARG A 465 21.81 -18.57 -8.18
CA ARG A 465 20.83 -17.56 -8.59
C ARG A 465 19.85 -18.11 -9.62
N ILE A 466 18.69 -17.50 -9.66
CA ILE A 466 17.73 -17.67 -10.76
C ILE A 466 18.34 -17.04 -12.02
N LYS A 467 18.35 -17.81 -13.12
CA LYS A 467 18.80 -17.35 -14.44
C LYS A 467 17.64 -16.81 -15.27
N GLU A 468 16.45 -17.37 -15.06
CA GLU A 468 15.25 -17.03 -15.82
C GLU A 468 14.02 -17.14 -14.93
N TYR A 469 13.13 -16.16 -15.02
CA TYR A 469 11.82 -16.18 -14.39
C TYR A 469 10.73 -16.23 -15.45
N ARG A 470 9.71 -17.07 -15.23
CA ARG A 470 8.56 -17.22 -16.12
C ARG A 470 7.25 -17.09 -15.37
N THR A 471 6.39 -16.18 -15.81
CA THR A 471 5.00 -16.12 -15.36
C THR A 471 4.13 -16.88 -16.35
N TRP A 472 3.41 -17.90 -15.88
CA TRP A 472 2.48 -18.68 -16.69
C TRP A 472 1.02 -18.31 -16.39
N TYR A 473 0.34 -17.69 -17.36
CA TYR A 473 -1.02 -17.20 -17.19
C TYR A 473 -2.07 -18.25 -17.59
N GLN A 474 -3.17 -18.32 -16.82
CA GLN A 474 -4.29 -19.21 -17.10
C GLN A 474 -4.90 -18.97 -18.48
N GLY A 475 -5.16 -17.70 -18.83
CA GLY A 475 -5.88 -17.32 -20.05
C GLY A 475 -7.38 -17.67 -20.04
N ASP A 476 -8.19 -16.93 -20.80
CA ASP A 476 -9.65 -17.09 -20.88
C ASP A 476 -10.13 -18.47 -21.36
N SER A 477 -9.29 -19.19 -22.11
CA SER A 477 -9.65 -20.46 -22.76
C SER A 477 -9.59 -21.68 -21.84
N LEU A 478 -8.97 -21.57 -20.65
CA LEU A 478 -8.88 -22.69 -19.71
C LEU A 478 -9.95 -22.57 -18.62
N ASN A 479 -10.77 -23.62 -18.50
CA ASN A 479 -11.60 -23.84 -17.32
C ASN A 479 -10.74 -23.81 -16.05
N GLU A 480 -11.16 -23.07 -15.03
CA GLU A 480 -10.44 -22.89 -13.76
C GLU A 480 -9.99 -24.22 -13.15
N ASN A 481 -10.83 -25.27 -13.20
CA ASN A 481 -10.49 -26.59 -12.66
C ASN A 481 -9.40 -27.29 -13.46
N ILE A 482 -9.36 -27.11 -14.79
CA ILE A 482 -8.29 -27.63 -15.64
C ILE A 482 -6.98 -26.93 -15.28
N PHE A 483 -7.02 -25.60 -15.10
CA PHE A 483 -5.84 -24.85 -14.70
C PHE A 483 -5.31 -25.27 -13.33
N LYS A 484 -6.18 -25.40 -12.31
CA LYS A 484 -5.79 -25.92 -10.97
C LYS A 484 -5.17 -27.30 -11.05
N THR A 485 -5.74 -28.19 -11.86
CA THR A 485 -5.20 -29.54 -12.08
C THR A 485 -3.82 -29.49 -12.74
N ALA A 486 -3.63 -28.62 -13.73
CA ALA A 486 -2.36 -28.44 -14.41
C ALA A 486 -1.30 -27.82 -13.48
N VAL A 487 -1.68 -26.83 -12.65
CA VAL A 487 -0.80 -26.26 -11.61
C VAL A 487 -0.30 -27.33 -10.66
N LYS A 488 -1.19 -28.19 -10.13
CA LYS A 488 -0.75 -29.32 -9.29
C LYS A 488 0.23 -30.22 -10.04
N ASN A 489 -0.13 -30.68 -11.23
CA ASN A 489 0.66 -31.67 -11.95
C ASN A 489 2.04 -31.11 -12.34
N ASP A 490 2.11 -29.86 -12.78
CA ASP A 490 3.37 -29.21 -13.12
C ASP A 490 4.22 -28.91 -11.87
N PHE A 491 3.60 -28.57 -10.73
CA PHE A 491 4.32 -28.47 -9.46
C PHE A 491 4.95 -29.80 -9.06
N LEU A 492 4.19 -30.91 -9.07
CA LEU A 492 4.73 -32.24 -8.73
C LEU A 492 5.85 -32.70 -9.68
N ARG A 493 5.77 -32.33 -10.96
CA ARG A 493 6.80 -32.60 -11.98
C ARG A 493 7.99 -31.64 -11.93
N GLY A 494 8.03 -30.69 -10.98
CA GLY A 494 9.13 -29.73 -10.88
C GLY A 494 9.17 -28.67 -11.99
N LYS A 495 8.06 -28.52 -12.72
CA LYS A 495 7.86 -27.48 -13.75
C LYS A 495 7.26 -26.20 -13.18
N LEU A 496 6.83 -26.20 -11.91
CA LEU A 496 6.47 -25.00 -11.17
C LEU A 496 7.23 -24.96 -9.86
N ALA A 497 7.62 -23.76 -9.46
CA ALA A 497 8.30 -23.53 -8.20
C ALA A 497 7.34 -23.40 -7.02
N PHE A 498 6.08 -23.09 -7.29
CA PHE A 498 5.06 -22.84 -6.28
C PHE A 498 3.74 -23.48 -6.70
N ALA A 499 3.01 -23.99 -5.71
CA ALA A 499 1.58 -24.28 -5.83
C ALA A 499 0.82 -23.38 -4.84
N PRO A 500 0.32 -22.20 -5.29
CA PRO A 500 -0.48 -21.33 -4.44
C PRO A 500 -1.74 -22.07 -3.96
N GLN A 501 -2.11 -21.90 -2.69
CA GLN A 501 -3.29 -22.54 -2.12
C GLN A 501 -4.59 -22.26 -2.93
N SER A 502 -4.72 -21.06 -3.50
CA SER A 502 -5.88 -20.66 -4.33
C SER A 502 -6.01 -21.48 -5.60
N LEU A 503 -4.88 -22.03 -6.06
CA LEU A 503 -4.79 -22.79 -7.30
C LEU A 503 -4.75 -24.30 -7.03
N LEU A 504 -5.01 -24.72 -5.80
CA LEU A 504 -5.27 -26.11 -5.44
C LEU A 504 -6.76 -26.29 -5.18
N ASP A 505 -7.30 -27.45 -5.55
CA ASP A 505 -8.62 -27.81 -5.05
C ASP A 505 -8.56 -28.18 -3.56
N LYS A 506 -9.71 -28.21 -2.88
CA LYS A 506 -9.76 -28.48 -1.43
C LYS A 506 -9.12 -29.83 -1.07
N LYS A 507 -9.33 -30.86 -1.89
CA LYS A 507 -8.83 -32.22 -1.63
C LYS A 507 -7.31 -32.27 -1.71
N ASP A 508 -6.74 -31.66 -2.75
CA ASP A 508 -5.30 -31.58 -2.97
C ASP A 508 -4.63 -30.71 -1.90
N LEU A 509 -5.27 -29.61 -1.51
CA LEU A 509 -4.78 -28.77 -0.43
C LEU A 509 -4.81 -29.48 0.92
N ASP A 510 -5.87 -30.23 1.22
CA ASP A 510 -5.93 -31.06 2.43
C ASP A 510 -4.85 -32.15 2.41
N LEU A 511 -4.64 -32.80 1.26
CA LEU A 511 -3.56 -33.78 1.08
C LEU A 511 -2.18 -33.16 1.30
N PHE A 512 -1.89 -32.03 0.65
CA PHE A 512 -0.60 -31.34 0.75
C PHE A 512 -0.35 -30.84 2.18
N SER A 513 -1.39 -30.30 2.83
CA SER A 513 -1.34 -29.80 4.21
C SER A 513 -1.14 -30.91 5.24
N ASN A 514 -1.61 -32.13 4.96
CA ASN A 514 -1.40 -33.29 5.83
C ASN A 514 -0.08 -34.01 5.55
N ARG A 515 0.50 -33.83 4.36
CA ARG A 515 1.76 -34.43 3.92
C ARG A 515 2.81 -33.36 3.61
N GLN A 516 3.02 -32.49 4.58
CA GLN A 516 3.77 -31.23 4.43
C GLN A 516 5.18 -31.41 3.87
N ARG A 517 5.89 -32.42 4.37
CA ARG A 517 7.25 -32.76 3.92
C ARG A 517 7.27 -33.20 2.45
N ASP A 518 6.36 -34.09 2.07
CA ASP A 518 6.28 -34.64 0.71
C ASP A 518 6.03 -33.56 -0.35
N TYR A 519 5.33 -32.49 0.02
CA TYR A 519 4.89 -31.45 -0.90
C TYR A 519 5.53 -30.08 -0.67
N GLY A 520 6.63 -30.02 0.10
CA GLY A 520 7.42 -28.79 0.27
C GLY A 520 6.66 -27.65 0.95
N ALA A 521 5.93 -27.96 2.02
CA ALA A 521 5.26 -26.94 2.83
C ALA A 521 6.26 -25.93 3.40
N SER A 522 5.89 -24.66 3.34
CA SER A 522 6.61 -23.52 3.88
C SER A 522 5.63 -22.62 4.62
N PHE A 523 5.98 -22.24 5.85
CA PHE A 523 5.15 -21.41 6.69
C PHE A 523 5.65 -19.98 6.66
N ILE A 524 4.72 -19.05 6.47
CA ILE A 524 4.99 -17.63 6.42
C ILE A 524 4.09 -16.95 7.42
N ARG A 525 4.66 -16.17 8.34
CA ARG A 525 3.86 -15.34 9.23
C ARG A 525 3.30 -14.16 8.45
N GLU A 526 2.00 -13.88 8.59
CA GLU A 526 1.44 -12.64 8.07
C GLU A 526 2.00 -11.45 8.85
N ASN A 527 2.60 -10.49 8.13
CA ASN A 527 3.12 -9.25 8.70
C ASN A 527 2.68 -8.10 7.81
N ASN A 528 1.67 -7.37 8.27
CA ASN A 528 1.18 -6.18 7.61
C ASN A 528 1.34 -4.96 8.53
N PRO A 529 2.54 -4.37 8.62
CA PRO A 529 2.79 -3.20 9.45
C PRO A 529 2.28 -1.89 8.85
N THR A 530 2.12 -1.83 7.51
CA THR A 530 1.93 -0.55 6.82
C THR A 530 0.69 -0.50 5.93
N THR A 531 -0.15 -1.52 5.83
CA THR A 531 -1.34 -1.44 4.96
C THR A 531 -2.58 -1.28 5.82
N SER A 532 -3.40 -0.26 5.51
CA SER A 532 -4.67 -0.05 6.20
C SER A 532 -5.52 -1.33 6.16
N PRO A 533 -6.07 -1.80 7.29
CA PRO A 533 -6.87 -3.02 7.33
C PRO A 533 -8.30 -2.78 6.80
N TYR A 534 -8.48 -1.81 5.91
CA TYR A 534 -9.76 -1.37 5.33
C TYR A 534 -9.53 -0.83 3.92
N GLN A 535 -10.55 -0.94 3.06
CA GLN A 535 -10.65 -0.22 1.79
C GLN A 535 -11.74 0.85 1.84
N PHE A 536 -12.83 0.56 2.55
CA PHE A 536 -13.95 1.47 2.72
C PHE A 536 -14.22 1.79 4.19
N LEU A 537 -14.58 3.05 4.44
CA LEU A 537 -15.07 3.52 5.74
C LEU A 537 -16.42 4.21 5.56
N THR A 538 -17.17 4.36 6.65
CA THR A 538 -18.40 5.16 6.63
C THR A 538 -18.08 6.60 6.27
N SER A 539 -18.87 7.19 5.37
CA SER A 539 -18.77 8.61 5.01
C SER A 539 -19.23 9.49 6.18
N TYR A 540 -18.53 10.60 6.39
CA TYR A 540 -18.88 11.62 7.38
C TYR A 540 -19.25 12.96 6.75
N ILE A 541 -18.68 13.22 5.59
CA ILE A 541 -18.81 14.46 4.84
C ILE A 541 -19.35 14.05 3.48
N PRO A 542 -20.67 13.87 3.35
CA PRO A 542 -21.30 13.52 2.07
C PRO A 542 -21.38 14.72 1.11
N TYR A 543 -20.68 15.83 1.36
CA TYR A 543 -20.83 17.09 0.62
C TYR A 543 -19.83 17.15 -0.54
N SER A 544 -20.25 17.70 -1.69
CA SER A 544 -19.34 17.93 -2.82
C SER A 544 -19.80 19.08 -3.70
N GLN A 545 -18.85 19.85 -4.22
CA GLN A 545 -19.11 20.85 -5.28
C GLN A 545 -19.69 20.26 -6.57
N LYS A 546 -19.52 18.95 -6.77
CA LYS A 546 -19.98 18.26 -7.97
C LYS A 546 -21.44 17.84 -7.87
N HIS A 547 -22.06 18.01 -6.71
CA HIS A 547 -23.47 17.68 -6.54
C HIS A 547 -24.33 18.69 -7.29
N THR A 548 -25.37 18.15 -7.91
CA THR A 548 -26.36 18.86 -8.70
C THR A 548 -27.75 18.39 -8.28
N ASN A 549 -28.80 19.05 -8.78
CA ASN A 549 -30.18 18.61 -8.57
C ASN A 549 -30.45 17.21 -9.13
N GLU A 550 -29.65 16.77 -10.11
CA GLU A 550 -29.76 15.45 -10.75
C GLU A 550 -28.93 14.37 -10.04
N THR A 551 -28.15 14.75 -9.02
CA THR A 551 -27.31 13.79 -8.28
C THR A 551 -28.18 12.76 -7.58
N LYS A 552 -27.95 11.49 -7.93
CA LYS A 552 -28.60 10.32 -7.36
C LYS A 552 -27.79 9.79 -6.19
N PHE A 553 -28.41 9.76 -5.01
CA PHE A 553 -27.84 9.21 -3.80
C PHE A 553 -28.24 7.74 -3.64
N ASN A 554 -27.32 6.94 -3.09
CA ASN A 554 -27.56 5.56 -2.70
C ASN A 554 -28.16 5.47 -1.28
N PHE A 555 -28.90 6.50 -0.89
CA PHE A 555 -29.62 6.62 0.37
C PHE A 555 -30.72 7.68 0.23
N ASN A 556 -31.77 7.57 1.05
CA ASN A 556 -32.90 8.47 1.02
C ASN A 556 -32.78 9.63 2.01
N GLU A 557 -33.77 10.53 2.00
CA GLU A 557 -33.86 11.71 2.89
C GLU A 557 -33.78 11.34 4.37
N HIS A 558 -34.42 10.24 4.77
CA HIS A 558 -34.47 9.85 6.17
C HIS A 558 -33.14 9.26 6.65
N PHE A 559 -32.48 8.47 5.80
CA PHE A 559 -31.12 8.02 6.10
C PHE A 559 -30.16 9.21 6.19
N ALA A 560 -30.25 10.17 5.27
CA ALA A 560 -29.37 11.34 5.28
C ALA A 560 -29.47 12.13 6.60
N LYS A 561 -30.70 12.38 7.07
CA LYS A 561 -30.94 13.08 8.35
C LYS A 561 -30.42 12.31 9.55
N LEU A 562 -30.63 11.00 9.60
CA LEU A 562 -30.19 10.15 10.71
C LEU A 562 -28.69 9.89 10.71
N ALA A 563 -28.07 9.67 9.55
CA ALA A 563 -26.67 9.28 9.45
C ALA A 563 -25.71 10.47 9.31
N PHE A 564 -26.17 11.62 8.78
CA PHE A 564 -25.32 12.79 8.52
C PHE A 564 -25.82 14.08 9.17
N GLY A 565 -26.98 14.07 9.85
CA GLY A 565 -27.58 15.28 10.40
C GLY A 565 -27.93 16.32 9.32
N ALA A 566 -28.26 15.87 8.10
CA ALA A 566 -28.52 16.74 6.96
C ALA A 566 -29.56 16.13 6.01
N SER A 567 -30.44 16.97 5.46
CA SER A 567 -31.31 16.62 4.33
C SER A 567 -30.50 16.41 3.04
N LEU A 568 -31.08 15.71 2.05
CA LEU A 568 -30.47 15.61 0.73
C LEU A 568 -30.31 16.98 0.06
N LYS A 569 -31.19 17.93 0.36
CA LYS A 569 -31.09 19.30 -0.13
C LYS A 569 -29.85 19.99 0.44
N GLU A 570 -29.66 19.94 1.76
CA GLU A 570 -28.48 20.52 2.41
C GLU A 570 -27.18 19.86 1.93
N ILE A 571 -27.20 18.54 1.67
CA ILE A 571 -26.03 17.82 1.14
C ILE A 571 -25.67 18.33 -0.26
N ARG A 572 -26.66 18.49 -1.15
CA ARG A 572 -26.47 19.00 -2.51
C ARG A 572 -25.99 20.45 -2.53
N GLU A 573 -26.61 21.31 -1.72
CA GLU A 573 -26.26 22.73 -1.64
C GLU A 573 -24.91 22.94 -0.95
N GLY A 574 -24.62 22.12 0.06
CA GLY A 574 -23.39 22.13 0.84
C GLY A 574 -23.06 23.51 1.41
N GLY A 575 -24.07 24.24 1.91
CA GLY A 575 -23.96 25.58 2.48
C GLY A 575 -23.25 25.62 3.84
N LYS A 576 -23.29 26.78 4.51
CA LYS A 576 -22.67 26.95 5.83
C LYS A 576 -23.34 26.03 6.87
N PRO A 577 -22.57 25.33 7.71
CA PRO A 577 -23.14 24.46 8.74
C PRO A 577 -23.85 25.30 9.81
N THR A 578 -25.07 24.91 10.17
CA THR A 578 -25.84 25.59 11.24
C THR A 578 -25.85 24.80 12.55
N ASN A 579 -25.44 23.52 12.54
CA ASN A 579 -25.39 22.65 13.72
C ASN A 579 -24.37 21.53 13.50
N LEU A 580 -23.14 21.74 13.96
CA LEU A 580 -22.05 20.76 13.81
C LEU A 580 -22.23 19.55 14.72
N LYS A 581 -22.80 19.75 15.93
CA LYS A 581 -23.11 18.69 16.88
C LYS A 581 -24.00 17.61 16.26
N ASP A 582 -25.05 17.98 15.54
CA ASP A 582 -25.97 16.99 14.96
C ASP A 582 -25.38 16.27 13.74
N LYS A 583 -24.38 16.87 13.07
CA LYS A 583 -23.73 16.29 11.87
C LYS A 583 -22.57 15.36 12.24
N LEU A 584 -21.76 15.75 13.22
CA LEU A 584 -20.51 15.08 13.62
C LEU A 584 -20.56 14.47 15.03
N GLY A 585 -21.67 14.62 15.74
CA GLY A 585 -21.90 14.07 17.08
C GLY A 585 -23.32 13.53 17.23
N GLY A 586 -23.83 13.56 18.46
CA GLY A 586 -25.24 13.29 18.79
C GLY A 586 -25.87 12.08 18.09
N THR A 587 -27.08 12.27 17.56
CA THR A 587 -27.86 11.23 16.89
C THR A 587 -27.15 10.61 15.68
N ALA A 588 -26.37 11.38 14.92
CA ALA A 588 -25.68 10.87 13.74
C ALA A 588 -24.59 9.85 14.09
N VAL A 589 -23.79 10.15 15.11
CA VAL A 589 -22.79 9.20 15.63
C VAL A 589 -23.47 8.02 16.33
N ALA A 590 -24.55 8.26 17.09
CA ALA A 590 -25.34 7.19 17.70
C ALA A 590 -25.86 6.19 16.66
N PHE A 591 -26.53 6.67 15.61
CA PHE A 591 -27.10 5.82 14.57
C PHE A 591 -26.03 4.98 13.86
N ARG A 592 -24.89 5.60 13.48
CA ARG A 592 -23.77 4.89 12.82
C ARG A 592 -23.12 3.84 13.74
N THR A 593 -22.83 4.18 15.00
CA THR A 593 -22.21 3.25 15.96
C THR A 593 -23.12 2.07 16.28
N LEU A 594 -24.44 2.29 16.40
CA LEU A 594 -25.44 1.26 16.64
C LEU A 594 -25.53 0.26 15.48
N ILE A 595 -25.66 0.75 14.24
CA ILE A 595 -25.73 -0.11 13.04
C ILE A 595 -24.45 -0.92 12.89
N ASN A 596 -23.28 -0.30 13.08
CA ASN A 596 -22.00 -0.99 12.98
C ASN A 596 -21.80 -2.07 14.08
N SER A 597 -22.21 -1.78 15.31
CA SER A 597 -22.09 -2.69 16.46
C SER A 597 -23.16 -3.79 16.49
N ALA A 598 -24.18 -3.73 15.62
CA ALA A 598 -25.22 -4.75 15.51
C ALA A 598 -24.71 -6.06 14.88
N ILE A 599 -23.59 -5.99 14.15
CA ILE A 599 -23.00 -7.10 13.41
C ILE A 599 -22.08 -7.90 14.33
N ASN A 600 -22.26 -9.23 14.36
CA ASN A 600 -21.27 -10.14 14.92
C ASN A 600 -20.12 -10.35 13.91
N TRP A 601 -19.15 -9.43 13.92
CA TRP A 601 -18.01 -9.49 13.01
C TRP A 601 -17.17 -10.76 13.15
N GLU A 602 -17.12 -11.37 14.34
CA GLU A 602 -16.37 -12.61 14.56
C GLU A 602 -17.03 -13.83 13.91
N TYR A 603 -18.36 -13.95 14.05
CA TYR A 603 -19.09 -14.97 13.33
C TYR A 603 -18.99 -14.76 11.81
N LEU A 604 -19.05 -13.50 11.37
CA LEU A 604 -18.88 -13.11 9.98
C LEU A 604 -17.53 -13.56 9.42
N ALA A 605 -16.45 -13.27 10.14
CA ALA A 605 -15.11 -13.70 9.79
C ALA A 605 -15.04 -15.23 9.71
N LYS A 606 -15.56 -15.93 10.72
CA LYS A 606 -15.64 -17.39 10.77
C LYS A 606 -16.42 -17.96 9.59
N TYR A 607 -17.59 -17.42 9.27
CA TYR A 607 -18.45 -17.93 8.20
C TYR A 607 -17.76 -17.83 6.85
N ILE A 608 -17.32 -16.62 6.49
CA ILE A 608 -16.67 -16.36 5.21
C ILE A 608 -15.39 -17.18 5.05
N SER A 609 -14.66 -17.36 6.15
CA SER A 609 -13.35 -18.00 6.13
C SER A 609 -13.37 -19.51 6.37
N ASN A 610 -14.54 -20.11 6.60
CA ASN A 610 -14.66 -21.48 7.11
C ASN A 610 -13.82 -21.70 8.39
N ASP A 611 -13.95 -20.76 9.34
CA ASP A 611 -13.36 -20.75 10.68
C ASP A 611 -11.84 -20.55 10.72
N LYS A 612 -11.24 -20.02 9.65
CA LYS A 612 -9.78 -19.81 9.52
C LYS A 612 -9.31 -18.41 9.87
N LYS A 613 -10.20 -17.44 9.77
CA LYS A 613 -9.94 -16.04 10.07
C LYS A 613 -10.80 -15.57 11.24
N THR A 614 -10.32 -14.53 11.92
CA THR A 614 -11.02 -13.79 12.98
C THR A 614 -11.20 -12.35 12.49
N ALA A 615 -12.11 -11.62 13.13
CA ALA A 615 -12.35 -10.24 12.75
C ALA A 615 -11.24 -9.31 13.25
N TRP A 616 -10.85 -8.37 12.39
CA TRP A 616 -10.05 -7.19 12.70
C TRP A 616 -10.85 -5.95 12.34
N VAL A 617 -11.70 -5.53 13.28
CA VAL A 617 -12.56 -4.34 13.12
C VAL A 617 -11.83 -3.05 13.44
N SER A 618 -10.68 -3.11 14.12
CA SER A 618 -9.78 -1.97 14.32
C SER A 618 -9.35 -1.36 12.98
N LEU A 619 -9.30 -0.03 12.89
CA LEU A 619 -8.82 0.67 11.69
C LEU A 619 -7.29 0.79 11.63
N ILE A 620 -6.56 0.22 12.58
CA ILE A 620 -5.10 0.26 12.62
C ILE A 620 -4.52 -1.07 12.17
N ALA A 621 -3.47 -1.06 11.35
CA ALA A 621 -2.84 -2.27 10.86
C ALA A 621 -2.36 -3.15 12.03
N PRO A 622 -2.64 -4.47 12.02
CA PRO A 622 -2.44 -5.35 13.18
C PRO A 622 -0.96 -5.45 13.60
N ASN A 623 -0.01 -5.26 12.68
CA ASN A 623 1.42 -5.42 12.95
C ASN A 623 2.20 -4.09 12.94
N THR A 624 1.52 -2.94 12.90
CA THR A 624 2.24 -1.65 12.97
C THR A 624 2.92 -1.49 14.33
N ALA A 625 4.03 -0.77 14.38
CA ALA A 625 4.72 -0.49 15.62
C ALA A 625 3.94 0.53 16.46
N ILE A 626 3.77 0.22 17.75
CA ILE A 626 3.40 1.17 18.79
C ILE A 626 4.69 1.53 19.52
N GLN A 627 5.11 2.79 19.42
CA GLN A 627 6.30 3.34 20.07
C GLN A 627 5.86 4.30 21.17
N ALA A 628 5.20 3.78 22.20
CA ALA A 628 4.65 4.63 23.25
C ALA A 628 5.72 5.13 24.23
N SER A 629 5.45 6.30 24.82
CA SER A 629 6.39 7.01 25.71
C SER A 629 6.79 6.23 26.97
N ASP A 630 5.98 5.26 27.39
CA ASP A 630 6.13 4.47 28.62
C ASP A 630 6.78 3.09 28.39
N GLN A 631 7.33 2.82 27.20
CA GLN A 631 7.81 1.48 26.82
C GLN A 631 9.33 1.29 26.88
N ASN A 632 10.10 2.30 27.28
CA ASN A 632 11.58 2.23 27.40
C ASN A 632 12.28 1.64 26.15
N GLY A 633 11.77 1.96 24.95
CA GLY A 633 12.31 1.47 23.67
C GLY A 633 11.80 0.09 23.23
N LYS A 634 10.99 -0.61 24.03
CA LYS A 634 10.30 -1.83 23.62
C LYS A 634 9.18 -1.49 22.63
N ILE A 635 9.17 -2.14 21.47
CA ILE A 635 8.11 -1.99 20.47
C ILE A 635 7.08 -3.12 20.63
N VAL A 636 5.80 -2.75 20.68
CA VAL A 636 4.66 -3.69 20.67
C VAL A 636 3.78 -3.45 19.44
N GLN A 637 2.90 -4.41 19.13
CA GLN A 637 1.99 -4.36 17.98
C GLN A 637 0.52 -4.42 18.43
N PRO A 638 -0.43 -3.79 17.71
CA PRO A 638 -1.86 -3.88 18.02
C PRO A 638 -2.38 -5.31 18.16
N ALA A 639 -1.90 -6.25 17.35
CA ALA A 639 -2.31 -7.65 17.41
C ALA A 639 -2.06 -8.33 18.76
N GLU A 640 -1.10 -7.84 19.56
CA GLU A 640 -0.87 -8.32 20.92
C GLU A 640 -1.99 -7.92 21.88
N PHE A 641 -2.75 -6.89 21.52
CA PHE A 641 -3.90 -6.35 22.27
C PHE A 641 -5.18 -6.49 21.43
N ALA A 642 -5.28 -7.54 20.61
CA ALA A 642 -6.36 -7.73 19.65
C ALA A 642 -7.75 -7.59 20.29
N ASP A 643 -7.95 -8.08 21.52
CA ASP A 643 -9.24 -7.95 22.20
C ASP A 643 -9.64 -6.48 22.40
N LYS A 644 -8.72 -5.63 22.88
CA LYS A 644 -8.96 -4.18 23.11
C LYS A 644 -9.12 -3.39 21.82
N PHE A 645 -8.27 -3.66 20.81
CA PHE A 645 -8.34 -2.96 19.52
C PHE A 645 -9.62 -3.28 18.75
N ASN A 646 -10.18 -4.48 18.93
CA ASN A 646 -11.38 -4.92 18.25
C ASN A 646 -12.68 -4.74 19.07
N GLU A 647 -12.62 -4.11 20.24
CA GLU A 647 -13.84 -3.78 20.98
C GLU A 647 -14.66 -2.74 20.22
N GLN A 648 -15.95 -3.00 20.15
CA GLN A 648 -16.91 -2.03 19.62
C GLN A 648 -17.70 -1.44 20.77
N PHE A 649 -18.08 -0.17 20.68
CA PHE A 649 -19.04 0.44 21.58
C PHE A 649 -20.02 1.27 20.79
N PHE A 650 -21.22 1.41 21.35
CA PHE A 650 -22.27 2.23 20.77
C PHE A 650 -22.74 3.27 21.78
N VAL A 651 -23.20 4.40 21.24
CA VAL A 651 -23.63 5.55 22.02
C VAL A 651 -25.12 5.82 21.81
N ASP A 652 -25.74 6.43 22.81
CA ASP A 652 -27.11 6.93 22.70
C ASP A 652 -27.15 8.27 21.94
N ALA A 653 -28.36 8.77 21.65
CA ALA A 653 -28.55 10.06 20.97
C ALA A 653 -28.02 11.27 21.77
N GLN A 654 -27.76 11.11 23.06
CA GLN A 654 -27.17 12.13 23.94
C GLN A 654 -25.63 12.06 23.97
N GLY A 655 -25.04 11.11 23.25
CA GLY A 655 -23.60 10.91 23.16
C GLY A 655 -23.01 10.19 24.37
N ASN A 656 -23.80 9.48 25.18
CA ASN A 656 -23.29 8.63 26.26
C ASN A 656 -23.04 7.21 25.75
N LYS A 657 -21.94 6.60 26.19
CA LYS A 657 -21.61 5.20 25.91
C LYS A 657 -22.60 4.30 26.63
N VAL A 658 -23.36 3.50 25.87
CA VAL A 658 -24.40 2.61 26.41
C VAL A 658 -23.80 1.27 26.84
N ALA A 659 -23.05 0.63 25.93
CA ALA A 659 -22.34 -0.61 26.21
C ALA A 659 -21.14 -0.81 25.28
N THR A 660 -20.31 -1.80 25.62
CA THR A 660 -19.24 -2.34 24.79
C THR A 660 -19.58 -3.76 24.37
N VAL A 661 -19.25 -4.11 23.12
CA VAL A 661 -19.27 -5.44 22.53
C VAL A 661 -17.82 -5.89 22.38
N THR A 662 -17.43 -6.92 23.14
CA THR A 662 -16.08 -7.48 23.06
C THR A 662 -16.00 -8.59 21.99
N PRO A 663 -14.81 -8.83 21.41
CA PRO A 663 -14.58 -9.99 20.53
C PRO A 663 -14.97 -11.32 21.18
N LYS A 664 -14.70 -11.47 22.48
CA LYS A 664 -15.03 -12.67 23.24
C LYS A 664 -16.53 -12.93 23.32
N GLU A 665 -17.34 -11.94 23.68
CA GLU A 665 -18.81 -12.09 23.75
C GLU A 665 -19.40 -12.48 22.38
N ASN A 666 -18.88 -11.91 21.29
CA ASN A 666 -19.28 -12.24 19.93
C ASN A 666 -18.86 -13.66 19.50
N LYS A 667 -17.67 -14.12 19.91
CA LYS A 667 -17.21 -15.51 19.72
C LYS A 667 -18.12 -16.49 20.48
N ASP A 668 -18.45 -16.19 21.73
CA ASP A 668 -19.32 -17.04 22.56
C ASP A 668 -20.73 -17.14 21.97
N LYS A 669 -21.29 -16.03 21.48
CA LYS A 669 -22.59 -16.01 20.78
C LYS A 669 -22.60 -16.81 19.47
N SER A 670 -21.44 -17.01 18.84
CA SER A 670 -21.32 -17.75 17.58
C SER A 670 -21.65 -19.25 17.70
N THR A 671 -21.95 -19.75 18.91
CA THR A 671 -22.28 -21.15 19.21
C THR A 671 -23.78 -21.47 19.17
N VAL A 672 -24.66 -20.46 18.99
CA VAL A 672 -26.14 -20.59 18.91
C VAL A 672 -26.58 -21.44 17.69
N GLN A 673 -27.81 -21.96 17.63
CA GLN A 673 -28.21 -22.96 16.62
C GLN A 673 -28.44 -22.46 15.17
N SER A 674 -28.85 -21.21 14.93
CA SER A 674 -29.11 -20.70 13.56
C SER A 674 -28.14 -19.59 13.12
N ASP A 675 -27.78 -19.58 11.83
CA ASP A 675 -26.84 -18.60 11.28
C ASP A 675 -27.39 -17.16 11.39
N ALA A 676 -28.69 -16.95 11.17
CA ALA A 676 -29.35 -15.65 11.35
C ALA A 676 -29.21 -15.09 12.79
N GLU A 677 -29.24 -15.94 13.82
CA GLU A 677 -28.99 -15.50 15.20
C GLU A 677 -27.51 -15.29 15.49
N ARG A 678 -26.63 -16.09 14.89
CA ARG A 678 -25.18 -15.94 15.04
C ARG A 678 -24.67 -14.63 14.42
N PHE A 679 -25.33 -14.11 13.39
CA PHE A 679 -25.00 -12.81 12.77
C PHE A 679 -25.28 -11.60 13.66
N LYS A 680 -26.19 -11.73 14.63
CA LYS A 680 -26.52 -10.65 15.57
C LYS A 680 -25.42 -10.52 16.61
N SER A 681 -24.93 -9.31 16.87
CA SER A 681 -23.91 -9.08 17.90
C SER A 681 -24.37 -9.51 19.30
N ALA A 682 -23.44 -9.72 20.23
CA ALA A 682 -23.76 -10.13 21.60
C ALA A 682 -24.75 -9.19 22.30
N LYS A 683 -24.70 -7.89 21.99
CA LYS A 683 -25.56 -6.83 22.56
C LYS A 683 -26.72 -6.42 21.65
N PHE A 684 -27.11 -7.26 20.69
CA PHE A 684 -28.13 -6.91 19.69
C PHE A 684 -29.46 -6.41 20.29
N LYS A 685 -29.93 -6.96 21.42
CA LYS A 685 -31.19 -6.49 22.06
C LYS A 685 -31.07 -5.07 22.65
N GLU A 686 -29.93 -4.73 23.21
CA GLU A 686 -29.66 -3.38 23.74
C GLU A 686 -29.59 -2.39 22.57
N ILE A 687 -28.89 -2.77 21.50
CA ILE A 687 -28.80 -1.99 20.26
C ILE A 687 -30.19 -1.79 19.63
N GLN A 688 -31.00 -2.86 19.56
CA GLN A 688 -32.37 -2.83 19.07
C GLN A 688 -33.23 -1.82 19.83
N ALA A 689 -33.12 -1.80 21.17
CA ALA A 689 -33.86 -0.86 22.01
C ALA A 689 -33.44 0.60 21.74
N GLU A 690 -32.14 0.87 21.60
CA GLU A 690 -31.64 2.23 21.30
C GLU A 690 -32.00 2.69 19.88
N VAL A 691 -31.88 1.82 18.87
CA VAL A 691 -32.34 2.11 17.51
C VAL A 691 -33.81 2.45 17.50
N LYS A 692 -34.64 1.66 18.21
CA LYS A 692 -36.07 1.93 18.33
C LYS A 692 -36.35 3.29 18.97
N LYS A 693 -35.64 3.68 20.04
CA LYS A 693 -35.78 5.00 20.68
C LYS A 693 -35.47 6.14 19.71
N ILE A 694 -34.37 6.02 18.95
CA ILE A 694 -33.97 7.01 17.94
C ILE A 694 -35.05 7.15 16.87
N LEU A 695 -35.53 6.02 16.33
CA LEU A 695 -36.54 6.02 15.27
C LEU A 695 -37.91 6.49 15.78
N ASP A 696 -38.34 6.11 16.99
CA ASP A 696 -39.60 6.58 17.57
C ASP A 696 -39.61 8.10 17.72
N LYS A 697 -38.51 8.66 18.24
CA LYS A 697 -38.35 10.12 18.33
C LYS A 697 -38.32 10.76 16.95
N TYR A 698 -37.53 10.22 16.02
CA TYR A 698 -37.39 10.78 14.68
C TYR A 698 -38.71 10.79 13.89
N TYR A 699 -39.48 9.69 13.94
CA TYR A 699 -40.77 9.57 13.26
C TYR A 699 -41.82 10.50 13.87
N LYS A 700 -41.82 10.64 15.21
CA LYS A 700 -42.68 11.60 15.89
C LYS A 700 -42.34 13.04 15.52
N ASP A 701 -41.06 13.40 15.57
CA ASP A 701 -40.58 14.77 15.32
C ASP A 701 -40.76 15.19 13.84
N ASN A 702 -40.79 14.23 12.90
CA ASN A 702 -40.96 14.48 11.47
C ASN A 702 -42.35 14.08 10.93
N ASN A 703 -43.29 13.65 11.80
CA ASN A 703 -44.64 13.21 11.44
C ASN A 703 -44.67 12.14 10.32
N LEU A 704 -43.85 11.10 10.47
CA LEU A 704 -43.69 10.01 9.49
C LEU A 704 -44.58 8.80 9.82
N ASN A 705 -45.03 8.09 8.79
CA ASN A 705 -45.80 6.86 8.90
C ASN A 705 -44.86 5.64 8.85
N ALA A 706 -44.79 4.87 9.94
CA ALA A 706 -43.90 3.70 10.06
C ALA A 706 -44.12 2.58 9.01
N ASP A 707 -45.32 2.49 8.44
CA ASP A 707 -45.67 1.48 7.43
C ASP A 707 -45.28 1.92 6.02
N LYS A 708 -45.18 3.23 5.76
CA LYS A 708 -44.92 3.80 4.42
C LYS A 708 -43.53 4.40 4.29
N ASP A 709 -43.13 5.17 5.28
CA ASP A 709 -41.85 5.85 5.31
C ASP A 709 -40.80 4.90 5.88
N LYS A 710 -39.69 4.74 5.14
CA LYS A 710 -38.58 3.86 5.52
C LYS A 710 -37.28 4.63 5.53
N VAL A 711 -36.33 4.20 6.35
CA VAL A 711 -34.95 4.67 6.32
C VAL A 711 -34.19 3.78 5.35
N GLU A 712 -33.79 4.32 4.20
CA GLU A 712 -33.28 3.50 3.07
C GLU A 712 -31.86 3.87 2.67
N TRP A 713 -31.05 2.85 2.42
CA TRP A 713 -29.70 2.99 1.85
C TRP A 713 -29.26 1.74 1.10
N THR A 714 -28.24 1.87 0.28
CA THR A 714 -27.68 0.78 -0.52
C THR A 714 -26.27 0.42 -0.08
N LEU A 715 -26.08 -0.85 0.25
CA LEU A 715 -24.79 -1.50 0.39
C LEU A 715 -24.21 -1.72 -1.01
N ILE A 716 -23.18 -0.97 -1.35
CA ILE A 716 -22.54 -1.06 -2.66
C ILE A 716 -21.31 -1.96 -2.60
N ASN A 717 -21.14 -2.83 -3.59
CA ASN A 717 -19.93 -3.64 -3.73
C ASN A 717 -19.56 -3.78 -5.22
N ARG A 718 -18.26 -3.86 -5.50
CA ARG A 718 -17.75 -4.15 -6.84
C ARG A 718 -17.35 -5.61 -6.92
N ASN A 719 -18.00 -6.35 -7.81
CA ASN A 719 -17.52 -7.66 -8.24
C ASN A 719 -17.59 -7.77 -9.76
N VAL A 720 -16.58 -7.20 -10.41
CA VAL A 720 -16.23 -7.57 -11.78
C VAL A 720 -15.54 -8.93 -11.69
N GLY A 721 -16.30 -10.03 -11.78
CA GLY A 721 -15.77 -11.37 -12.09
C GLY A 721 -15.69 -12.41 -10.97
N SER A 722 -15.42 -12.07 -9.71
CA SER A 722 -15.52 -13.05 -8.61
C SER A 722 -15.50 -12.38 -7.24
N PHE A 723 -16.49 -12.68 -6.40
CA PHE A 723 -16.34 -12.45 -4.97
C PHE A 723 -15.18 -13.33 -4.50
N ASN A 724 -14.09 -12.73 -4.04
CA ASN A 724 -13.02 -13.47 -3.38
C ASN A 724 -12.96 -13.01 -1.92
N PRO A 725 -13.48 -13.80 -0.98
CA PRO A 725 -14.06 -15.15 -1.13
C PRO A 725 -15.52 -15.19 -1.62
N PRO A 726 -15.96 -16.26 -2.30
CA PRO A 726 -17.33 -16.38 -2.83
C PRO A 726 -18.45 -16.21 -1.79
N LEU A 727 -18.20 -16.63 -0.54
CA LEU A 727 -19.15 -16.51 0.57
C LEU A 727 -19.42 -15.05 0.99
N LEU A 728 -18.59 -14.10 0.54
CA LEU A 728 -18.81 -12.68 0.78
C LEU A 728 -20.12 -12.18 0.14
N GLU A 729 -20.57 -12.75 -0.98
CA GLU A 729 -21.85 -12.36 -1.58
C GLU A 729 -23.03 -12.63 -0.64
N GLN A 730 -23.00 -13.79 0.03
CA GLN A 730 -24.05 -14.18 0.98
C GLN A 730 -24.05 -13.25 2.19
N LEU A 731 -22.87 -12.83 2.66
CA LEU A 731 -22.74 -11.82 3.70
C LEU A 731 -23.46 -10.52 3.37
N VAL A 732 -23.24 -9.94 2.18
CA VAL A 732 -23.86 -8.65 1.85
C VAL A 732 -25.37 -8.78 1.68
N ARG A 733 -25.86 -9.98 1.35
CA ARG A 733 -27.30 -10.28 1.28
C ARG A 733 -27.97 -10.46 2.64
N TRP A 734 -27.26 -10.88 3.69
CA TRP A 734 -27.82 -11.05 5.04
C TRP A 734 -27.86 -9.78 5.88
N ILE A 735 -27.03 -8.79 5.56
CA ILE A 735 -26.99 -7.53 6.30
C ILE A 735 -28.32 -6.75 6.22
N PRO A 736 -29.02 -6.66 5.07
CA PRO A 736 -30.39 -6.14 5.01
C PRO A 736 -31.33 -6.74 6.05
N ASP A 737 -31.37 -8.07 6.18
CA ASP A 737 -32.25 -8.77 7.12
C ASP A 737 -31.87 -8.48 8.58
N LEU A 738 -30.56 -8.37 8.87
CA LEU A 738 -30.05 -7.98 10.19
C LEU A 738 -30.55 -6.58 10.59
N TYR A 739 -30.49 -5.61 9.67
CA TYR A 739 -30.94 -4.25 9.95
C TYR A 739 -32.45 -4.16 10.08
N MET A 740 -33.21 -4.88 9.26
CA MET A 740 -34.67 -4.98 9.42
C MET A 740 -35.05 -5.63 10.76
N ALA A 741 -34.24 -6.56 11.28
CA ALA A 741 -34.44 -7.14 12.61
C ALA A 741 -34.13 -6.16 13.76
N LEU A 742 -33.36 -5.08 13.54
CA LEU A 742 -33.22 -4.00 14.52
C LEU A 742 -34.53 -3.20 14.61
N ASP A 743 -35.10 -2.84 13.47
CA ASP A 743 -36.41 -2.20 13.40
C ASP A 743 -36.99 -2.31 11.97
N PRO A 744 -38.28 -2.65 11.79
CA PRO A 744 -38.90 -2.81 10.46
C PRO A 744 -39.01 -1.50 9.66
N ARG A 745 -38.67 -0.35 10.25
CA ARG A 745 -38.54 0.94 9.54
C ARG A 745 -37.22 1.07 8.79
N LEU A 746 -36.23 0.22 9.05
CA LEU A 746 -34.95 0.21 8.33
C LEU A 746 -35.05 -0.69 7.08
N SER A 747 -34.56 -0.19 5.94
CA SER A 747 -34.59 -0.91 4.66
C SER A 747 -33.28 -0.69 3.91
N ALA A 748 -32.28 -1.51 4.22
CA ALA A 748 -31.04 -1.54 3.47
C ALA A 748 -31.17 -2.48 2.27
N THR A 749 -30.61 -2.10 1.13
CA THR A 749 -30.56 -2.94 -0.07
C THR A 749 -29.13 -3.24 -0.46
N TYR A 750 -28.91 -4.28 -1.26
CA TYR A 750 -27.60 -4.57 -1.84
C TYR A 750 -27.60 -4.25 -3.34
N LYS A 751 -26.57 -3.55 -3.81
CA LYS A 751 -26.33 -3.32 -5.25
C LYS A 751 -24.94 -3.77 -5.65
N LYS A 752 -24.92 -4.78 -6.53
CA LYS A 752 -23.74 -5.15 -7.32
C LYS A 752 -23.64 -4.23 -8.53
N PHE A 753 -22.46 -3.70 -8.81
CA PHE A 753 -22.19 -2.95 -10.04
C PHE A 753 -21.48 -3.85 -11.05
N ASP A 754 -22.01 -3.87 -12.28
CA ASP A 754 -21.42 -4.64 -13.39
C ASP A 754 -20.32 -3.85 -14.11
N ALA A 755 -20.47 -2.52 -14.22
CA ALA A 755 -19.48 -1.62 -14.80
C ALA A 755 -18.60 -0.97 -13.73
N ARG A 756 -17.28 -0.92 -14.00
CA ARG A 756 -16.29 -0.29 -13.10
C ARG A 756 -16.58 1.20 -12.94
N GLU A 757 -16.91 1.88 -14.03
CA GLU A 757 -17.07 3.33 -14.10
C GLU A 757 -18.26 3.78 -13.26
N GLU A 758 -19.36 3.04 -13.30
CA GLU A 758 -20.55 3.31 -12.48
C GLU A 758 -20.26 3.14 -10.99
N TRP A 759 -19.54 2.08 -10.62
CA TRP A 759 -19.14 1.86 -9.24
C TRP A 759 -18.16 2.94 -8.74
N VAL A 760 -17.14 3.27 -9.53
CA VAL A 760 -16.20 4.35 -9.22
C VAL A 760 -16.96 5.67 -9.07
N SER A 761 -17.92 5.95 -9.95
CA SER A 761 -18.75 7.15 -9.86
C SER A 761 -19.56 7.19 -8.55
N ALA A 762 -20.16 6.08 -8.15
CA ALA A 762 -20.95 6.00 -6.91
C ALA A 762 -20.11 6.24 -5.64
N ILE A 763 -18.86 5.76 -5.60
CA ILE A 763 -17.98 5.93 -4.44
C ILE A 763 -17.26 7.28 -4.47
N ALA A 764 -16.72 7.68 -5.61
CA ALA A 764 -15.93 8.90 -5.72
C ALA A 764 -16.75 10.19 -5.70
N SER A 765 -18.07 10.10 -5.86
CA SER A 765 -18.97 11.26 -5.85
C SER A 765 -19.59 11.54 -4.48
N HIS A 766 -19.18 10.85 -3.40
CA HIS A 766 -19.76 11.01 -2.06
C HIS A 766 -21.28 10.78 -2.01
N THR A 767 -21.82 9.96 -2.92
CA THR A 767 -23.26 9.66 -2.99
C THR A 767 -23.63 8.35 -2.27
N SER A 768 -22.66 7.73 -1.60
CA SER A 768 -22.81 6.49 -0.84
C SER A 768 -22.59 6.74 0.66
N TYR A 769 -23.11 5.83 1.49
CA TYR A 769 -22.78 5.79 2.92
C TYR A 769 -21.33 5.37 3.18
N ALA A 770 -20.64 4.82 2.17
CA ALA A 770 -19.26 4.36 2.24
C ALA A 770 -18.35 5.16 1.30
N ASN A 771 -17.15 5.50 1.77
CA ASN A 771 -16.10 6.18 1.03
C ASN A 771 -14.85 5.32 0.93
N PHE A 772 -14.13 5.43 -0.20
CA PHE A 772 -12.81 4.82 -0.34
C PHE A 772 -11.78 5.53 0.54
N ALA A 773 -11.01 4.75 1.30
CA ALA A 773 -10.11 5.26 2.33
C ALA A 773 -8.78 4.49 2.43
N SER A 774 -8.56 3.47 1.60
CA SER A 774 -7.36 2.63 1.69
C SER A 774 -6.07 3.40 1.47
N ILE A 775 -5.05 3.12 2.29
CA ILE A 775 -3.71 3.70 2.17
C ILE A 775 -2.64 2.72 2.67
N ARG A 776 -1.44 2.84 2.10
CA ARG A 776 -0.23 2.29 2.68
C ARG A 776 0.47 3.39 3.49
N TYR A 777 0.73 3.12 4.76
CA TYR A 777 1.40 4.02 5.70
C TYR A 777 2.78 4.40 5.19
N ASP A 778 3.10 5.69 5.31
CA ASP A 778 4.40 6.23 4.93
C ASP A 778 5.54 5.74 5.86
N THR A 779 5.20 5.31 7.08
CA THR A 779 6.14 4.72 8.05
C THR A 779 5.50 3.58 8.84
N ASN A 780 6.31 2.66 9.38
CA ASN A 780 5.86 1.64 10.33
C ASN A 780 5.65 2.25 11.72
N ASN A 781 4.55 2.98 11.91
CA ASN A 781 4.16 3.58 13.18
C ASN A 781 2.62 3.70 13.25
N ILE A 782 2.03 3.49 14.42
CA ILE A 782 0.57 3.61 14.63
C ILE A 782 0.03 5.00 14.26
N GLY A 783 0.81 6.06 14.45
CA GLY A 783 0.48 7.43 14.03
C GLY A 783 0.26 7.57 12.53
N ALA A 784 0.98 6.81 11.69
CA ALA A 784 0.73 6.79 10.26
C ALA A 784 -0.64 6.15 9.93
N GLY A 785 -1.12 5.23 10.77
CA GLY A 785 -2.48 4.71 10.71
C GLY A 785 -3.55 5.75 11.04
N TYR A 786 -3.30 6.60 12.04
CA TYR A 786 -4.19 7.73 12.35
C TYR A 786 -4.22 8.74 11.20
N ASP A 787 -3.07 9.13 10.64
CA ASP A 787 -3.04 10.04 9.49
C ASP A 787 -3.77 9.46 8.26
N GLY A 788 -3.70 8.13 8.06
CA GLY A 788 -4.40 7.45 6.98
C GLY A 788 -5.92 7.65 6.99
N LEU A 789 -6.52 7.85 8.17
CA LEU A 789 -7.93 8.20 8.31
C LEU A 789 -8.24 9.63 7.80
N GLY A 790 -7.22 10.45 7.57
CA GLY A 790 -7.31 11.71 6.84
C GLY A 790 -7.93 11.54 5.45
N LEU A 791 -7.80 10.38 4.79
CA LEU A 791 -8.52 10.09 3.55
C LEU A 791 -10.03 10.01 3.73
N SER A 792 -10.51 9.75 4.95
CA SER A 792 -11.92 9.80 5.34
C SER A 792 -12.25 11.06 6.14
N SER A 793 -11.56 12.15 5.84
CA SER A 793 -11.86 13.49 6.38
C SER A 793 -11.48 13.72 7.85
N LEU A 794 -10.60 12.89 8.44
CA LEU A 794 -10.24 13.06 9.86
C LEU A 794 -9.69 14.46 10.15
N ARG A 795 -8.85 15.02 9.27
CA ARG A 795 -8.17 16.30 9.51
C ARG A 795 -9.16 17.45 9.66
N VAL A 796 -10.12 17.55 8.73
CA VAL A 796 -11.19 18.55 8.82
C VAL A 796 -12.12 18.30 10.01
N ILE A 797 -12.41 17.04 10.35
CA ILE A 797 -13.22 16.72 11.53
C ILE A 797 -12.53 17.19 12.82
N LEU A 798 -11.22 16.96 12.96
CA LEU A 798 -10.46 17.43 14.13
C LEU A 798 -10.50 18.96 14.27
N VAL A 799 -10.34 19.69 13.16
CA VAL A 799 -10.47 21.16 13.17
C VAL A 799 -11.88 21.58 13.58
N LEU A 800 -12.92 20.94 13.04
CA LEU A 800 -14.31 21.27 13.36
C LEU A 800 -14.65 20.96 14.83
N ILE A 801 -14.18 19.84 15.39
CA ILE A 801 -14.32 19.49 16.80
C ILE A 801 -13.72 20.56 17.70
N ASN A 802 -12.50 21.03 17.40
CA ASN A 802 -11.84 22.06 18.19
C ASN A 802 -12.54 23.44 18.08
N SER A 803 -13.17 23.72 16.94
CA SER A 803 -13.77 25.03 16.64
C SER A 803 -15.18 25.26 17.22
N ASP A 804 -15.83 24.19 17.72
CA ASP A 804 -17.23 24.19 18.16
C ASP A 804 -17.38 23.52 19.54
N ALA A 805 -17.69 24.32 20.56
CA ALA A 805 -17.77 23.86 21.94
C ALA A 805 -18.92 22.87 22.18
N GLU A 806 -20.04 22.99 21.46
CA GLU A 806 -21.17 22.07 21.61
C GLU A 806 -20.86 20.69 21.07
N LEU A 807 -20.24 20.61 19.89
CA LEU A 807 -19.72 19.38 19.30
C LEU A 807 -18.65 18.77 20.20
N GLN A 808 -17.67 19.56 20.65
CA GLN A 808 -16.60 19.11 21.54
C GLN A 808 -17.18 18.48 22.82
N ASN A 809 -18.12 19.16 23.48
CA ASN A 809 -18.78 18.67 24.69
C ASN A 809 -19.63 17.42 24.44
N SER A 810 -20.29 17.33 23.27
CA SER A 810 -21.06 16.15 22.89
C SER A 810 -20.17 14.92 22.71
N LEU A 811 -18.98 15.08 22.15
CA LEU A 811 -18.05 13.97 21.91
C LEU A 811 -17.25 13.60 23.15
N ARG A 812 -16.89 14.55 24.01
CA ARG A 812 -16.01 14.33 25.19
C ARG A 812 -16.48 13.20 26.12
N LYS A 813 -17.79 12.91 26.15
CA LYS A 813 -18.38 11.85 26.99
C LYS A 813 -18.03 10.43 26.53
N SER A 814 -18.00 10.20 25.22
CA SER A 814 -17.80 8.85 24.63
C SER A 814 -16.55 8.73 23.79
N PHE A 815 -15.99 9.86 23.35
CA PHE A 815 -14.79 9.98 22.55
C PHE A 815 -13.80 11.01 23.14
N PRO A 816 -13.38 10.85 24.42
CA PRO A 816 -12.47 11.81 25.06
C PRO A 816 -11.10 11.90 24.39
N GLN A 817 -10.53 10.81 23.88
CA GLN A 817 -9.24 10.83 23.18
C GLN A 817 -9.34 11.50 21.82
N LEU A 818 -10.47 11.35 21.10
CA LEU A 818 -10.75 12.07 19.86
C LEU A 818 -10.79 13.59 20.09
N VAL A 819 -11.41 14.04 21.18
CA VAL A 819 -11.42 15.45 21.56
C VAL A 819 -10.01 15.93 21.92
N LYS A 820 -9.26 15.14 22.69
CA LYS A 820 -7.88 15.46 23.07
C LYS A 820 -6.97 15.61 21.85
N VAL A 821 -7.05 14.69 20.88
CA VAL A 821 -6.24 14.77 19.66
C VAL A 821 -6.68 15.93 18.76
N ALA A 822 -7.97 16.31 18.75
CA ALA A 822 -8.44 17.49 18.02
C ALA A 822 -7.79 18.78 18.57
N ASP A 823 -7.73 18.92 19.89
CA ASP A 823 -7.12 20.07 20.55
C ASP A 823 -5.60 20.14 20.29
N GLU A 824 -4.89 19.02 20.45
CA GLU A 824 -3.45 18.97 20.19
C GLU A 824 -3.10 19.11 18.70
N PHE A 825 -3.97 18.63 17.79
CA PHE A 825 -3.81 18.82 16.35
C PHE A 825 -3.81 20.30 15.98
N VAL A 826 -4.86 21.05 16.35
CA VAL A 826 -4.96 22.47 16.01
C VAL A 826 -3.84 23.28 16.68
N LYS A 827 -3.49 22.95 17.93
CA LYS A 827 -2.37 23.56 18.65
C LYS A 827 -1.03 23.34 17.93
N PHE A 828 -0.76 22.12 17.47
CA PHE A 828 0.46 21.81 16.72
C PHE A 828 0.50 22.55 15.37
N MET A 829 -0.63 22.60 14.66
CA MET A 829 -0.70 23.26 13.35
C MET A 829 -0.55 24.78 13.42
N ASN A 830 -0.86 25.38 14.57
CA ASN A 830 -0.71 26.81 14.84
C ASN A 830 0.58 27.18 15.60
N ASP A 831 1.43 26.21 15.96
CA ASP A 831 2.68 26.50 16.65
C ASP A 831 3.67 27.20 15.69
N SER A 832 4.01 28.44 16.01
CA SER A 832 4.99 29.26 15.29
C SER A 832 6.35 28.58 15.08
N LYS A 833 6.73 27.62 15.93
CA LYS A 833 7.98 26.85 15.80
C LYS A 833 7.99 25.93 14.58
N ASN A 834 6.82 25.47 14.14
CA ASN A 834 6.67 24.58 12.99
C ASN A 834 6.71 25.33 11.66
N GLN A 835 6.54 26.66 11.68
CA GLN A 835 6.60 27.52 10.49
C GLN A 835 5.59 27.16 9.38
N PHE A 836 4.49 26.49 9.74
CA PHE A 836 3.45 26.14 8.80
C PHE A 836 2.70 27.38 8.29
N LYS A 837 2.34 27.36 7.01
CA LYS A 837 1.62 28.45 6.34
C LYS A 837 0.35 27.90 5.72
N TRP A 838 -0.79 28.41 6.19
CA TRP A 838 -2.12 28.01 5.73
C TRP A 838 -2.74 29.12 4.90
N SER A 839 -3.28 28.78 3.72
CA SER A 839 -4.02 29.72 2.88
C SER A 839 -5.41 30.06 3.45
N VAL A 840 -5.94 29.16 4.29
CA VAL A 840 -7.19 29.33 5.05
C VAL A 840 -6.90 28.97 6.51
N ASP A 841 -6.92 29.98 7.39
CA ASP A 841 -6.76 29.79 8.83
C ASP A 841 -7.88 28.89 9.38
N PHE A 842 -7.50 27.94 10.24
CA PHE A 842 -8.38 26.91 10.81
C PHE A 842 -9.55 27.50 11.59
N LYS A 843 -9.40 28.71 12.16
CA LYS A 843 -10.50 29.40 12.85
C LYS A 843 -11.71 29.68 11.95
N HIS A 844 -11.51 29.76 10.63
CA HIS A 844 -12.58 30.03 9.67
C HIS A 844 -13.27 28.76 9.17
N TRP A 845 -12.72 27.56 9.42
CA TRP A 845 -13.20 26.33 8.77
C TRP A 845 -14.64 25.96 9.13
N LYS A 846 -15.10 26.34 10.33
CA LYS A 846 -16.51 26.18 10.72
C LYS A 846 -17.48 27.10 9.98
N ASP A 847 -16.98 28.22 9.44
CA ASP A 847 -17.77 29.21 8.73
C ASP A 847 -17.78 28.97 7.20
N VAL A 848 -16.98 28.00 6.75
CA VAL A 848 -16.89 27.57 5.36
C VAL A 848 -18.10 26.71 5.00
N GLU A 849 -18.59 26.89 3.77
CA GLU A 849 -19.63 26.04 3.18
C GLU A 849 -19.15 24.58 3.07
N SER A 850 -19.95 23.62 3.57
CA SER A 850 -19.56 22.21 3.70
C SER A 850 -19.12 21.55 2.39
N LYS A 851 -19.57 22.05 1.22
CA LYS A 851 -19.13 21.56 -0.10
C LYS A 851 -17.62 21.68 -0.35
N TYR A 852 -16.91 22.52 0.43
CA TYR A 852 -15.45 22.69 0.34
C TYR A 852 -14.66 21.83 1.34
N TRP A 853 -15.30 21.17 2.31
CA TRP A 853 -14.58 20.47 3.39
C TRP A 853 -13.71 19.31 2.89
N ASP A 854 -14.15 18.57 1.87
CA ASP A 854 -13.35 17.49 1.27
C ASP A 854 -12.07 18.06 0.62
N ASP A 855 -12.20 19.18 -0.11
CA ASP A 855 -11.05 19.85 -0.71
C ASP A 855 -10.10 20.45 0.34
N LEU A 856 -10.62 21.07 1.41
CA LEU A 856 -9.80 21.60 2.51
C LEU A 856 -9.06 20.51 3.27
N ASN A 857 -9.69 19.35 3.44
CA ASN A 857 -9.07 18.19 4.08
C ASN A 857 -7.89 17.64 3.25
N ASP A 858 -8.02 17.66 1.93
CA ASP A 858 -7.00 17.21 1.01
C ASP A 858 -5.91 18.28 0.85
N ASP A 859 -6.27 19.47 0.37
CA ASP A 859 -5.34 20.54 0.02
C ASP A 859 -5.96 21.93 0.23
N PRO A 860 -5.77 22.55 1.42
CA PRO A 860 -6.37 23.85 1.71
C PRO A 860 -5.81 24.97 0.81
N SER A 861 -4.62 24.79 0.23
CA SER A 861 -3.92 25.81 -0.60
C SER A 861 -4.69 26.22 -1.85
N VAL A 862 -5.64 25.39 -2.30
CA VAL A 862 -6.52 25.64 -3.45
C VAL A 862 -7.46 26.82 -3.22
N TYR A 863 -7.71 27.16 -1.96
CA TYR A 863 -8.58 28.27 -1.57
C TYR A 863 -7.85 29.28 -0.70
N LYS A 864 -8.40 30.49 -0.66
CA LYS A 864 -8.07 31.53 0.31
C LYS A 864 -9.36 32.06 0.94
N TRP A 865 -9.26 32.55 2.16
CA TRP A 865 -10.37 33.22 2.84
C TRP A 865 -10.49 34.67 2.39
N ASN A 866 -11.67 35.09 1.93
CA ASN A 866 -11.99 36.50 1.71
C ASN A 866 -12.72 37.04 2.95
N GLU A 867 -12.05 37.90 3.72
CA GLU A 867 -12.61 38.50 4.93
C GLU A 867 -13.82 39.41 4.67
N SER A 868 -13.81 40.15 3.55
CA SER A 868 -14.90 41.09 3.23
C SER A 868 -16.21 40.36 2.88
N GLU A 869 -16.10 39.24 2.19
CA GLU A 869 -17.27 38.47 1.73
C GLU A 869 -17.57 37.26 2.62
N LYS A 870 -16.69 36.97 3.60
CA LYS A 870 -16.78 35.82 4.52
C LYS A 870 -17.04 34.50 3.79
N LYS A 871 -16.28 34.29 2.71
CA LYS A 871 -16.38 33.11 1.83
C LYS A 871 -15.01 32.66 1.35
N LEU A 872 -14.93 31.42 0.87
CA LEU A 872 -13.76 30.93 0.17
C LEU A 872 -13.74 31.41 -1.28
N GLU A 873 -12.55 31.77 -1.73
CA GLU A 873 -12.25 32.04 -3.13
C GLU A 873 -11.15 31.10 -3.60
N ARG A 874 -11.17 30.74 -4.89
CA ARG A 874 -10.05 29.99 -5.45
C ARG A 874 -8.78 30.83 -5.34
N ASN A 875 -7.72 30.19 -4.88
CA ASN A 875 -6.41 30.77 -4.81
C ASN A 875 -5.71 30.58 -6.16
N ALA A 876 -5.37 31.68 -6.84
CA ALA A 876 -4.62 31.64 -8.10
C ALA A 876 -3.12 31.39 -7.89
N ASP A 877 -2.63 31.56 -6.65
CA ASP A 877 -1.24 31.37 -6.27
C ASP A 877 -1.11 30.10 -5.42
N THR A 878 -1.20 28.95 -6.09
CA THR A 878 -1.01 27.61 -5.50
C THR A 878 0.48 27.23 -5.41
N SER A 879 1.38 28.22 -5.51
CA SER A 879 2.83 28.03 -5.48
C SER A 879 3.31 27.40 -4.15
N THR A 880 4.58 26.99 -4.15
CA THR A 880 5.39 26.40 -3.07
C THR A 880 5.38 27.15 -1.72
N LYS A 881 4.60 28.21 -1.57
CA LYS A 881 4.49 29.08 -0.40
C LYS A 881 3.66 28.46 0.74
N TRP A 882 2.71 27.58 0.45
CA TRP A 882 1.80 27.00 1.44
C TRP A 882 2.25 25.64 1.92
N THR A 883 1.99 25.32 3.18
CA THR A 883 2.27 24.00 3.75
C THR A 883 1.22 23.00 3.28
N HIS A 884 1.66 21.83 2.81
CA HIS A 884 0.75 20.72 2.53
C HIS A 884 0.20 20.14 3.84
N LEU A 885 -1.13 20.18 4.01
CA LEU A 885 -1.79 19.72 5.22
C LEU A 885 -1.49 18.23 5.51
N SER A 886 -1.40 17.39 4.48
CA SER A 886 -1.05 15.98 4.62
C SER A 886 0.37 15.76 5.17
N ALA A 887 1.33 16.60 4.80
CA ALA A 887 2.69 16.50 5.31
C ALA A 887 2.74 16.89 6.80
N ALA A 888 2.10 18.01 7.15
CA ALA A 888 2.04 18.47 8.53
C ALA A 888 1.25 17.51 9.42
N SER A 889 0.15 16.93 8.93
CA SER A 889 -0.65 15.96 9.70
C SER A 889 0.08 14.64 9.92
N ALA A 890 0.81 14.13 8.91
CA ALA A 890 1.65 12.96 9.08
C ALA A 890 2.74 13.20 10.15
N GLU A 891 3.38 14.37 10.12
CA GLU A 891 4.35 14.77 11.16
C GLU A 891 3.70 14.83 12.54
N PHE A 892 2.52 15.45 12.66
CA PHE A 892 1.77 15.52 13.91
C PHE A 892 1.46 14.14 14.46
N PHE A 893 0.82 13.26 13.68
CA PHE A 893 0.32 11.99 14.22
C PHE A 893 1.44 11.04 14.63
N VAL A 894 2.56 11.02 13.92
CA VAL A 894 3.75 10.24 14.31
C VAL A 894 4.31 10.76 15.64
N LYS A 895 4.47 12.08 15.80
CA LYS A 895 4.96 12.67 17.05
C LYS A 895 3.96 12.49 18.20
N TYR A 896 2.68 12.68 17.92
CA TYR A 896 1.61 12.59 18.91
C TYR A 896 1.49 11.15 19.44
N ALA A 897 1.41 10.14 18.56
CA ALA A 897 1.36 8.74 18.95
C ALA A 897 2.56 8.35 19.84
N ASN A 898 3.76 8.82 19.50
CA ASN A 898 4.97 8.54 20.28
C ASN A 898 5.00 9.26 21.64
N SER A 899 4.30 10.38 21.77
CA SER A 899 4.16 11.12 23.02
C SER A 899 3.13 10.50 23.98
N LEU A 900 2.22 9.67 23.47
CA LEU A 900 1.18 9.03 24.27
C LEU A 900 1.72 7.80 25.02
N PRO A 901 1.19 7.50 26.22
CA PRO A 901 1.31 6.18 26.83
C PRO A 901 0.65 5.09 25.98
N LEU A 902 0.98 3.82 26.22
CA LEU A 902 0.42 2.69 25.47
C LEU A 902 -1.12 2.65 25.54
N GLU A 903 -1.70 2.77 26.74
CA GLU A 903 -3.15 2.70 26.93
C GLU A 903 -3.90 3.84 26.22
N ASP A 904 -3.31 5.05 26.14
CA ASP A 904 -3.90 6.17 25.40
C ASP A 904 -3.90 5.93 23.88
N ASN A 905 -2.85 5.30 23.33
CA ASN A 905 -2.81 4.88 21.92
C ASN A 905 -3.91 3.83 21.63
N ILE A 906 -4.09 2.86 22.53
CA ILE A 906 -5.15 1.85 22.40
C ILE A 906 -6.54 2.51 22.45
N ALA A 907 -6.77 3.40 23.41
CA ALA A 907 -8.04 4.11 23.57
C ALA A 907 -8.37 4.99 22.36
N LEU A 908 -7.41 5.77 21.87
CA LEU A 908 -7.60 6.58 20.66
C LEU A 908 -7.92 5.71 19.43
N SER A 909 -7.21 4.59 19.25
CA SER A 909 -7.50 3.66 18.17
C SER A 909 -8.91 3.06 18.26
N ASN A 910 -9.35 2.73 19.47
CA ASN A 910 -10.68 2.20 19.72
C ASN A 910 -11.77 3.24 19.42
N GLU A 911 -11.59 4.48 19.90
CA GLU A 911 -12.49 5.60 19.62
C GLU A 911 -12.59 5.90 18.13
N LEU A 912 -11.47 5.97 17.41
CA LEU A 912 -11.46 6.20 15.96
C LEU A 912 -12.17 5.07 15.20
N SER A 913 -11.97 3.81 15.62
CA SER A 913 -12.61 2.66 14.97
C SER A 913 -14.13 2.65 15.18
N ASN A 914 -14.59 3.05 16.37
CA ASN A 914 -16.02 3.14 16.67
C ASN A 914 -16.67 4.37 16.04
N TYR A 915 -15.96 5.50 16.02
CA TYR A 915 -16.42 6.70 15.33
C TYR A 915 -16.61 6.42 13.84
N TYR A 916 -15.60 5.95 13.11
CA TYR A 916 -15.74 5.69 11.68
C TYR A 916 -16.60 4.47 11.33
N GLY A 917 -16.58 3.44 12.16
CA GLY A 917 -17.23 2.17 11.88
C GLY A 917 -16.60 1.40 10.70
N ARG A 918 -17.09 0.18 10.48
CA ARG A 918 -16.63 -0.71 9.42
C ARG A 918 -17.70 -0.87 8.34
N VAL A 919 -17.23 -0.89 7.09
CA VAL A 919 -18.04 -1.30 5.95
C VAL A 919 -17.79 -2.79 5.69
N PRO A 920 -18.81 -3.59 5.33
CA PRO A 920 -18.62 -5.03 5.06
C PRO A 920 -17.78 -5.28 3.80
N GLU A 921 -16.51 -5.70 3.99
CA GLU A 921 -15.51 -5.92 2.92
C GLU A 921 -14.50 -7.01 3.32
N PRO A 922 -13.69 -7.61 2.43
CA PRO A 922 -12.73 -8.65 2.83
C PRO A 922 -11.63 -8.20 3.81
N ALA A 923 -11.31 -6.90 3.83
CA ALA A 923 -10.14 -6.37 4.52
C ALA A 923 -10.18 -6.49 6.06
N PHE A 924 -11.35 -6.72 6.67
CA PHE A 924 -11.46 -6.98 8.12
C PHE A 924 -11.00 -8.40 8.51
N LEU A 925 -10.69 -9.28 7.57
CA LEU A 925 -10.35 -10.67 7.86
C LEU A 925 -8.85 -10.86 8.12
N ILE A 926 -8.46 -11.25 9.34
CA ILE A 926 -7.08 -11.64 9.66
C ILE A 926 -6.99 -13.13 10.01
N ASN A 927 -5.85 -13.77 9.76
CA ASN A 927 -5.69 -15.18 10.10
C ASN A 927 -5.74 -15.42 11.62
N LYS A 928 -6.42 -16.48 12.06
CA LYS A 928 -6.40 -16.91 13.47
C LYS A 928 -5.03 -17.41 13.88
N ASP A 929 -4.46 -18.24 13.01
CA ASP A 929 -3.07 -18.67 13.11
C ASP A 929 -2.21 -17.59 12.45
N GLN A 930 -1.20 -17.10 13.16
CA GLN A 930 -0.30 -16.07 12.60
C GLN A 930 0.44 -16.56 11.35
N PHE A 931 0.50 -17.88 11.13
CA PHE A 931 1.23 -18.53 10.05
C PHE A 931 0.30 -19.07 8.96
N ILE A 932 0.65 -18.77 7.72
CA ILE A 932 0.02 -19.27 6.50
C ILE A 932 0.95 -20.34 5.91
N ILE A 933 0.39 -21.49 5.53
CA ILE A 933 1.12 -22.52 4.79
C ILE A 933 1.15 -22.20 3.29
N SER A 934 2.28 -22.44 2.64
CA SER A 934 2.46 -22.32 1.19
C SER A 934 3.24 -23.53 0.69
N PHE A 935 3.12 -23.88 -0.59
CA PHE A 935 3.86 -25.02 -1.15
C PHE A 935 4.90 -24.53 -2.13
N LEU A 936 6.15 -24.85 -1.84
CA LEU A 936 7.36 -24.42 -2.53
C LEU A 936 8.12 -25.66 -2.99
N SER A 937 8.78 -25.57 -4.15
CA SER A 937 9.77 -26.58 -4.52
C SER A 937 10.83 -26.71 -3.40
N PRO A 938 11.14 -27.93 -2.93
CA PRO A 938 12.21 -28.19 -1.98
C PRO A 938 13.58 -27.62 -2.35
N SER A 939 13.84 -27.54 -3.65
CA SER A 939 15.08 -27.01 -4.22
C SER A 939 15.08 -25.50 -4.36
N LEU A 940 14.10 -24.81 -3.77
CA LEU A 940 14.05 -23.37 -3.74
C LEU A 940 14.12 -22.87 -2.30
N SER A 941 14.98 -21.89 -2.07
CA SER A 941 14.96 -21.02 -0.90
C SER A 941 14.23 -19.74 -1.29
N ARG A 942 13.20 -19.41 -0.51
CA ARG A 942 12.43 -18.17 -0.61
C ARG A 942 12.53 -17.43 0.72
N PRO A 943 13.14 -16.23 0.77
CA PRO A 943 13.06 -15.40 1.95
C PRO A 943 11.65 -14.81 2.10
N TYR A 944 11.29 -14.50 3.34
CA TYR A 944 10.13 -13.69 3.64
C TYR A 944 10.49 -12.21 3.55
N THR A 945 9.66 -11.42 2.85
CA THR A 945 9.91 -9.99 2.59
C THR A 945 8.94 -9.07 3.32
N GLY A 946 7.91 -9.60 3.99
CA GLY A 946 6.88 -8.76 4.60
C GLY A 946 6.17 -7.90 3.56
N THR A 947 6.20 -6.58 3.80
CA THR A 947 5.69 -5.55 2.89
C THR A 947 6.75 -5.02 1.92
N ASP A 948 8.01 -5.43 2.06
CA ASP A 948 9.07 -5.08 1.12
C ASP A 948 8.91 -5.89 -0.17
N ALA A 949 9.45 -5.38 -1.28
CA ALA A 949 9.33 -6.03 -2.58
C ALA A 949 9.99 -7.40 -2.57
N LEU A 950 9.33 -8.38 -3.20
CA LEU A 950 9.92 -9.69 -3.45
C LEU A 950 10.71 -9.69 -4.76
N TRP A 951 12.03 -9.64 -4.66
CA TRP A 951 12.93 -9.64 -5.82
C TRP A 951 13.31 -11.06 -6.23
N PHE A 952 13.38 -11.34 -7.54
CA PHE A 952 13.85 -12.64 -8.03
C PHE A 952 15.30 -12.94 -7.66
N ALA A 953 16.09 -11.87 -7.55
CA ALA A 953 17.47 -11.94 -7.08
C ALA A 953 17.59 -12.45 -5.64
N ASP A 954 16.50 -12.45 -4.85
CA ASP A 954 16.53 -12.87 -3.45
C ASP A 954 16.27 -14.37 -3.27
N PHE A 955 15.76 -15.03 -4.31
CA PHE A 955 15.62 -16.48 -4.34
C PHE A 955 16.97 -17.16 -4.58
N VAL A 956 17.12 -18.33 -3.97
CA VAL A 956 18.32 -19.15 -4.11
C VAL A 956 17.94 -20.59 -4.38
N ILE A 957 18.59 -21.23 -5.35
CA ILE A 957 18.41 -22.64 -5.68
C ILE A 957 19.20 -23.47 -4.68
N ARG A 958 18.55 -24.46 -4.08
CA ARG A 958 19.20 -25.44 -3.20
C ARG A 958 19.74 -26.59 -4.02
N ASP A 959 20.88 -27.10 -3.60
CA ASP A 959 21.50 -28.28 -4.20
C ASP A 959 20.61 -29.49 -3.88
N ASN A 960 20.06 -30.12 -4.91
CA ASN A 960 19.43 -31.42 -4.80
C ASN A 960 20.40 -32.46 -5.37
N LYS A 961 20.88 -33.38 -4.52
CA LYS A 961 21.65 -34.53 -4.97
C LYS A 961 20.75 -35.63 -5.51
#